data_AF-A0A7L0RX80-F1
#
_entry.id   AF-A0A7L0RX80-F1
#
_cell.length_a   1.000
_cell.length_b   1.000
_cell.length_c   1.000
_cell.angle_alpha   90.00
_cell.angle_beta   90.00
_cell.angle_gamma   90.00
#
_symmetry.space_group_name_H-M   'P 1'
#
loop_
_entity.id
_entity.type
_entity.pdbx_description
1 polymer ?
#
loop_
_entity_poly.entity_id
_entity_poly.type
_entity_poly.pdbx_seq_one_letter_code
_entity_poly.pdbx_strand_id
1 'polypeptide(L)'
;MAAASWYHRDISRVVAEELLAKAGRDGCFLVRDSESVSGAYALCLLFQQHVHTYRILPDDEGLLSVQTIQGIQAKCFRTLPDLIGAYQHPNNGLVTPLLYPVHRPGQAANEDSDGEDGRGGGQTESAVSTGGAGAGPWLSAPIVARTHIPQQLHQRLQEQVHSSPASDFMGFMAEYLNHHLQLDLEALRHGHPQLRHLSTALVTACRALHSEIDFTLAGLETLARVFDPPMSPRSPAREQVSPPLGQPHSDPDLELLLNKISTVNHLLSSLEKKVLKSLQETVSRHNLALPSVAAAPLPAAKPLAVQSFEVKVGKSQRVALRVDVELGTVAITKRGSRSPEETIPQDKILQLIKYQSVQSKVRLVYNREPQRNLSRDFIFPSARKREAFCQLLQLMKIQHSNLDEPDLISVYVGTWNMGSTPPPRSLASWLTSRGLGRTQDETTACIPHDIYVIGTQENSLGDREWVEFLRASLKTLMAIDYRVVALQCLWSIKIVVLVKPEHEPRISHVHTSSVKTGIANTLGNKGAVGVSFLFNGTSFGFINCHLASGSEKTHRRNQNYSDILRSLVLGDKRLGAFDLTLRFTHLFWFGDLNYRLDMDVQDILAHITKKEFEALLAVDQLNLEREKNKVFLRFSEGDISFPPTYRYERGSRDSYMWQKFKPTGMRINVPSWCDRILWKSHPETHVVCNSYGCTDDIVTSDHSPVFATFEVGVTSQFVPKKAPSSGPEPLACIEWESIEVIVKTASRSKCYIEFHSYCLEAEAQRSGENTSQSCDIPGFLRLGWSAKHLPVLNPILPDLEYLGDQHLLLSIKGVESCESYGECCIAVRSMIGSMAQQFETFLFHRGEETGSMRGWMKVRVPKDRHSTRERLYEWISFEEEDDDAELAADAPTCPKPLLQRLRYPGWAQPRHKPQLWGDAEPSPVVLCRSRPHSLPEPVAGYTNPAYFIFEGVP
;
A
#
# COMPACT_ATOMS: atom_id res chain seq x y z
N MET A 1 -48.34 9.37 7.96
CA MET A 1 -47.59 10.63 8.15
C MET A 1 -47.73 11.47 6.89
N ALA A 2 -48.33 12.65 6.98
CA ALA A 2 -48.37 13.59 5.86
C ALA A 2 -46.93 13.89 5.42
N ALA A 3 -46.62 13.73 4.13
CA ALA A 3 -45.29 13.98 3.61
C ALA A 3 -44.96 15.47 3.78
N ALA A 4 -43.96 15.80 4.59
CA ALA A 4 -43.53 17.18 4.78
C ALA A 4 -43.19 17.80 3.42
N SER A 5 -43.66 19.02 3.16
CA SER A 5 -43.61 19.63 1.83
C SER A 5 -42.20 19.90 1.30
N TRP A 6 -41.18 19.87 2.17
CA TRP A 6 -39.74 19.97 1.86
C TRP A 6 -39.06 18.61 1.61
N TYR A 7 -39.78 17.49 1.74
CA TYR A 7 -39.24 16.15 1.56
C TYR A 7 -39.66 15.54 0.21
N HIS A 8 -38.69 15.36 -0.68
CA HIS A 8 -38.91 15.03 -2.09
C HIS A 8 -38.70 13.55 -2.43
N ARG A 9 -38.28 12.72 -1.45
CA ARG A 9 -38.02 11.28 -1.61
C ARG A 9 -36.95 10.99 -2.66
N ASP A 10 -37.29 10.23 -3.70
CA ASP A 10 -36.43 9.58 -4.70
C ASP A 10 -35.97 10.49 -5.86
N ILE A 11 -35.99 11.82 -5.68
CA ILE A 11 -35.45 12.73 -6.70
C ILE A 11 -33.93 12.64 -6.78
N SER A 12 -33.37 12.81 -7.99
CA SER A 12 -31.92 12.76 -8.18
C SER A 12 -31.20 14.00 -7.65
N ARG A 13 -29.88 13.90 -7.43
CA ARG A 13 -29.05 15.05 -7.07
C ARG A 13 -29.23 16.22 -8.04
N VAL A 14 -29.24 15.94 -9.34
CA VAL A 14 -29.33 16.94 -10.40
C VAL A 14 -30.67 17.67 -10.34
N VAL A 15 -31.77 16.93 -10.13
CA VAL A 15 -33.11 17.51 -9.98
C VAL A 15 -33.22 18.38 -8.73
N ALA A 16 -32.60 17.95 -7.61
CA ALA A 16 -32.56 18.76 -6.40
C ALA A 16 -31.78 20.09 -6.60
N GLU A 17 -30.65 20.03 -7.32
CA GLU A 17 -29.85 21.21 -7.65
C GLU A 17 -30.62 22.18 -8.57
N GLU A 18 -31.34 21.67 -9.57
CA GLU A 18 -32.19 22.49 -10.46
C GLU A 18 -33.35 23.18 -9.71
N LEU A 19 -34.03 22.45 -8.81
CA LEU A 19 -35.13 23.00 -8.00
C LEU A 19 -34.64 24.11 -7.07
N LEU A 20 -33.46 23.92 -6.46
CA LEU A 20 -32.83 24.92 -5.60
C LEU A 20 -32.34 26.13 -6.40
N ALA A 21 -31.69 25.90 -7.54
CA ALA A 21 -31.25 26.97 -8.43
C ALA A 21 -32.42 27.81 -8.94
N LYS A 22 -33.56 27.18 -9.25
CA LYS A 22 -34.81 27.88 -9.63
C LYS A 22 -35.41 28.69 -8.49
N ALA A 23 -35.27 28.23 -7.24
CA ALA A 23 -35.72 28.98 -6.06
C ALA A 23 -34.84 30.22 -5.79
N GLY A 24 -33.54 30.14 -6.12
CA GLY A 24 -32.66 31.31 -6.30
C GLY A 24 -32.39 32.18 -5.07
N ARG A 25 -32.70 31.69 -3.86
CA ARG A 25 -32.56 32.43 -2.60
C ARG A 25 -31.73 31.65 -1.59
N ASP A 26 -30.76 32.32 -0.97
CA ASP A 26 -29.93 31.73 0.09
C ASP A 26 -30.79 31.24 1.26
N GLY A 27 -30.47 30.06 1.78
CA GLY A 27 -31.28 29.39 2.80
C GLY A 27 -32.43 28.55 2.24
N CYS A 28 -32.59 28.49 0.91
CA CYS A 28 -33.49 27.52 0.28
C CYS A 28 -33.01 26.09 0.50
N PHE A 29 -33.90 25.19 0.88
CA PHE A 29 -33.53 23.80 1.18
C PHE A 29 -34.59 22.77 0.80
N LEU A 30 -34.15 21.53 0.62
CA LEU A 30 -35.01 20.35 0.50
C LEU A 30 -34.28 19.10 1.02
N VAL A 31 -35.03 18.06 1.34
CA VAL A 31 -34.50 16.75 1.74
C VAL A 31 -34.92 15.69 0.73
N ARG A 32 -33.99 14.79 0.39
CA ARG A 32 -34.23 13.64 -0.50
C ARG A 32 -33.61 12.36 0.07
N ASP A 33 -34.01 11.22 -0.48
CA ASP A 33 -33.37 9.94 -0.21
C ASP A 33 -31.95 9.92 -0.81
N SER A 34 -31.02 9.29 -0.10
CA SER A 34 -29.63 9.15 -0.54
C SER A 34 -29.54 8.14 -1.69
N GLU A 35 -29.08 8.58 -2.86
CA GLU A 35 -28.83 7.70 -4.02
C GLU A 35 -27.69 6.69 -3.78
N SER A 36 -26.86 6.92 -2.76
CA SER A 36 -25.62 6.16 -2.54
C SER A 36 -25.65 5.23 -1.34
N VAL A 37 -26.61 5.40 -0.42
CA VAL A 37 -26.75 4.56 0.78
C VAL A 37 -28.21 4.45 1.16
N SER A 38 -28.70 3.21 1.16
CA SER A 38 -30.06 2.86 1.53
C SER A 38 -30.37 3.25 2.98
N GLY A 39 -31.54 3.84 3.23
CA GLY A 39 -31.99 4.28 4.55
C GLY A 39 -31.38 5.60 5.05
N ALA A 40 -30.49 6.25 4.29
CA ALA A 40 -29.94 7.56 4.61
C ALA A 40 -30.62 8.68 3.79
N TYR A 41 -30.56 9.91 4.29
CA TYR A 41 -31.11 11.09 3.61
C TYR A 41 -30.03 12.09 3.23
N ALA A 42 -30.33 12.96 2.26
CA ALA A 42 -29.50 14.08 1.86
C ALA A 42 -30.27 15.39 2.01
N LEU A 43 -29.75 16.28 2.85
CA LEU A 43 -30.22 17.66 3.02
C LEU A 43 -29.47 18.55 2.01
N CYS A 44 -30.20 19.14 1.07
CA CYS A 44 -29.65 20.03 0.04
C CYS A 44 -30.01 21.47 0.39
N LEU A 45 -29.02 22.36 0.46
CA LEU A 45 -29.13 23.74 0.93
C LEU A 45 -28.43 24.70 -0.06
N LEU A 46 -29.14 25.70 -0.56
CA LEU A 46 -28.58 26.75 -1.42
C LEU A 46 -27.96 27.88 -0.58
N PHE A 47 -26.72 28.23 -0.88
CA PHE A 47 -26.04 29.39 -0.32
C PHE A 47 -25.00 29.94 -1.29
N GLN A 48 -24.97 31.26 -1.52
CA GLN A 48 -24.03 31.93 -2.43
C GLN A 48 -23.98 31.29 -3.84
N GLN A 49 -25.14 30.99 -4.41
CA GLN A 49 -25.30 30.31 -5.71
C GLN A 49 -24.72 28.87 -5.78
N HIS A 50 -24.33 28.28 -4.65
CA HIS A 50 -23.84 26.91 -4.56
C HIS A 50 -24.81 26.04 -3.75
N VAL A 51 -25.06 24.82 -4.23
CA VAL A 51 -25.86 23.83 -3.49
C VAL A 51 -24.95 22.98 -2.63
N HIS A 52 -25.07 23.13 -1.32
CA HIS A 52 -24.40 22.33 -0.31
C HIS A 52 -25.24 21.11 0.04
N THR A 53 -24.66 19.91 -0.06
CA THR A 53 -25.34 18.65 0.31
C THR A 53 -24.76 18.11 1.61
N TYR A 54 -25.60 18.01 2.63
CA TYR A 54 -25.27 17.42 3.92
C TYR A 54 -25.92 16.05 4.04
N ARG A 55 -25.17 15.10 4.60
CA ARG A 55 -25.66 13.74 4.75
C ARG A 55 -26.30 13.55 6.11
N ILE A 56 -27.48 12.95 6.11
CA ILE A 56 -28.20 12.54 7.31
C ILE A 56 -28.08 11.03 7.42
N LEU A 57 -27.36 10.57 8.44
CA LEU A 57 -27.14 9.15 8.70
C LEU A 57 -27.93 8.72 9.94
N PRO A 58 -28.65 7.60 9.89
CA PRO A 58 -29.08 6.92 11.11
C PRO A 58 -27.87 6.26 11.79
N ASP A 59 -27.79 6.36 13.11
CA ASP A 59 -26.88 5.56 13.93
C ASP A 59 -27.47 4.18 14.28
N ASP A 60 -26.74 3.39 15.07
CA ASP A 60 -27.13 2.03 15.47
C ASP A 60 -28.43 2.01 16.31
N GLU A 61 -28.84 3.15 16.89
CA GLU A 61 -30.09 3.32 17.64
C GLU A 61 -31.22 3.95 16.79
N GLY A 62 -30.97 4.22 15.51
CA GLY A 62 -31.92 4.83 14.58
C GLY A 62 -32.07 6.35 14.73
N LEU A 63 -31.18 7.02 15.47
CA LEU A 63 -31.16 8.48 15.58
C LEU A 63 -30.43 9.09 14.38
N LEU A 64 -31.00 10.18 13.87
CA LEU A 64 -30.52 10.90 12.70
C LEU A 64 -29.52 11.98 13.11
N SER A 65 -28.36 12.00 12.49
CA SER A 65 -27.37 13.07 12.66
C SER A 65 -26.93 13.64 11.31
N VAL A 66 -26.67 14.94 11.27
CA VAL A 66 -26.13 15.63 10.09
C VAL A 66 -24.61 15.65 10.18
N GLN A 67 -23.93 15.23 9.12
CA GLN A 67 -22.49 15.37 9.03
C GLN A 67 -22.11 16.84 8.75
N THR A 68 -21.69 17.57 9.79
CA THR A 68 -21.25 18.98 9.72
C THR A 68 -19.73 19.08 9.48
N ILE A 69 -19.23 20.31 9.35
CA ILE A 69 -17.79 20.60 9.25
C ILE A 69 -17.00 20.10 10.48
N GLN A 70 -15.75 19.69 10.29
CA GLN A 70 -14.90 19.10 11.35
C GLN A 70 -14.76 20.06 12.55
N GLY A 71 -15.04 19.55 13.76
CA GLY A 71 -14.85 20.28 15.03
C GLY A 71 -16.12 20.63 15.81
N ILE A 72 -17.32 20.37 15.26
CA ILE A 72 -18.60 20.59 15.95
C ILE A 72 -19.20 19.24 16.34
N GLN A 73 -19.62 19.09 17.60
CA GLN A 73 -20.23 17.85 18.11
C GLN A 73 -21.55 17.57 17.38
N ALA A 74 -21.68 16.39 16.78
CA ALA A 74 -22.88 16.01 16.03
C ALA A 74 -24.09 15.87 16.97
N LYS A 75 -25.19 16.57 16.64
CA LYS A 75 -26.48 16.44 17.35
C LYS A 75 -27.30 15.31 16.72
N CYS A 76 -27.88 14.45 17.57
CA CYS A 76 -28.73 13.33 17.15
C CYS A 76 -30.22 13.64 17.38
N PHE A 77 -31.06 13.24 16.43
CA PHE A 77 -32.50 13.55 16.40
C PHE A 77 -33.33 12.29 16.12
N ARG A 78 -34.52 12.17 16.70
CA ARG A 78 -35.38 10.99 16.50
C ARG A 78 -36.13 11.01 15.17
N THR A 79 -36.40 12.19 14.62
CA THR A 79 -37.17 12.34 13.38
C THR A 79 -36.56 13.42 12.47
N LEU A 80 -36.81 13.30 11.15
CA LEU A 80 -36.38 14.32 10.19
C LEU A 80 -36.97 15.72 10.49
N PRO A 81 -38.25 15.88 10.87
CA PRO A 81 -38.79 17.18 11.27
C PRO A 81 -38.04 17.82 12.45
N ASP A 82 -37.68 17.05 13.48
CA ASP A 82 -36.94 17.58 14.65
C ASP A 82 -35.55 18.06 14.24
N LEU A 83 -34.88 17.30 13.37
CA LEU A 83 -33.61 17.66 12.78
C LEU A 83 -33.73 18.97 12.00
N ILE A 84 -34.70 19.06 11.08
CA ILE A 84 -34.90 20.28 10.28
C ILE A 84 -35.19 21.48 11.18
N GLY A 85 -36.07 21.35 12.17
CA GLY A 85 -36.38 22.42 13.13
C GLY A 85 -35.14 22.93 13.87
N ALA A 86 -34.25 22.04 14.30
CA ALA A 86 -33.01 22.44 14.97
C ALA A 86 -32.07 23.25 14.06
N TYR A 87 -32.01 22.92 12.76
CA TYR A 87 -31.15 23.60 11.79
C TYR A 87 -31.77 24.85 11.13
N GLN A 88 -33.02 25.20 11.49
CA GLN A 88 -33.61 26.51 11.15
C GLN A 88 -33.00 27.66 11.97
N HIS A 89 -32.29 27.35 13.07
CA HIS A 89 -31.60 28.33 13.90
C HIS A 89 -30.10 28.45 13.53
N PRO A 90 -29.50 29.66 13.65
CA PRO A 90 -28.09 29.89 13.34
C PRO A 90 -27.12 29.14 14.26
N ASN A 91 -25.85 29.06 13.84
CA ASN A 91 -24.71 28.48 14.58
C ASN A 91 -24.79 26.97 14.89
N ASN A 92 -25.49 26.20 14.06
CA ASN A 92 -25.61 24.74 14.23
C ASN A 92 -24.70 23.90 13.31
N GLY A 93 -23.79 24.52 12.54
CA GLY A 93 -22.79 23.80 11.72
C GLY A 93 -23.14 23.61 10.24
N LEU A 94 -24.23 24.23 9.76
CA LEU A 94 -24.50 24.43 8.33
C LEU A 94 -23.94 25.77 7.86
N VAL A 95 -23.76 25.92 6.54
CA VAL A 95 -23.23 27.15 5.93
C VAL A 95 -24.18 28.35 6.10
N THR A 96 -25.47 28.09 6.22
CA THR A 96 -26.53 29.08 6.55
C THR A 96 -27.71 28.33 7.20
N PRO A 97 -28.60 28.98 7.99
CA PRO A 97 -29.78 28.32 8.52
C PRO A 97 -30.74 27.85 7.42
N LEU A 98 -31.56 26.84 7.74
CA LEU A 98 -32.64 26.40 6.86
C LEU A 98 -33.78 27.42 6.93
N LEU A 99 -33.99 28.20 5.87
CA LEU A 99 -34.94 29.33 5.91
C LEU A 99 -36.17 29.09 5.04
N TYR A 100 -35.98 28.58 3.81
CA TYR A 100 -37.03 28.54 2.80
C TYR A 100 -37.19 27.13 2.23
N PRO A 101 -38.22 26.35 2.64
CA PRO A 101 -38.44 25.02 2.09
C PRO A 101 -38.84 25.09 0.61
N VAL A 102 -38.18 24.30 -0.24
CA VAL A 102 -38.59 24.15 -1.65
C VAL A 102 -39.66 23.06 -1.74
N HIS A 103 -40.82 23.41 -2.27
CA HIS A 103 -41.97 22.50 -2.33
C HIS A 103 -41.93 21.59 -3.56
N ARG A 104 -42.53 20.40 -3.42
CA ARG A 104 -42.68 19.44 -4.53
C ARG A 104 -43.61 20.05 -5.60
N PRO A 105 -43.23 20.08 -6.88
CA PRO A 105 -44.13 20.51 -7.94
C PRO A 105 -45.28 19.50 -8.05
N GLY A 106 -46.48 19.91 -7.65
CA GLY A 106 -47.68 19.04 -7.61
C GLY A 106 -48.75 19.41 -6.59
N GLN A 107 -48.51 20.37 -5.69
CA GLN A 107 -49.55 20.98 -4.85
C GLN A 107 -49.38 22.49 -4.83
N ALA A 108 -49.98 23.16 -5.80
CA ALA A 108 -50.26 24.58 -5.69
C ALA A 108 -51.55 24.90 -6.45
N ALA A 109 -52.54 25.38 -5.71
CA ALA A 109 -53.40 26.53 -6.01
C ALA A 109 -54.83 26.24 -5.59
N ASN A 110 -55.30 26.96 -4.57
CA ASN A 110 -56.39 27.92 -4.74
C ASN A 110 -56.56 28.70 -3.43
N GLU A 111 -55.85 29.81 -3.31
CA GLU A 111 -56.37 30.98 -2.63
C GLU A 111 -55.99 32.22 -3.44
N ASP A 112 -57.03 32.94 -3.85
CA ASP A 112 -57.17 34.38 -4.09
C ASP A 112 -58.36 34.51 -5.07
N SER A 113 -59.42 35.28 -4.88
CA SER A 113 -59.96 36.21 -3.90
C SER A 113 -61.37 36.50 -4.44
N ASP A 114 -62.36 36.75 -3.57
CA ASP A 114 -63.43 37.76 -3.72
C ASP A 114 -64.75 37.36 -3.07
N GLY A 115 -65.23 38.23 -2.18
CA GLY A 115 -66.59 38.79 -2.28
C GLY A 115 -67.75 38.05 -1.63
N GLU A 116 -68.03 38.44 -0.37
CA GLU A 116 -69.34 38.75 0.24
C GLU A 116 -70.53 37.74 0.30
N ASP A 117 -71.08 37.72 1.52
CA ASP A 117 -72.48 37.59 1.93
C ASP A 117 -73.20 36.24 2.06
N GLY A 118 -73.80 36.07 3.25
CA GLY A 118 -75.19 35.62 3.35
C GLY A 118 -75.49 34.30 4.07
N ARG A 119 -75.64 34.38 5.39
CA ARG A 119 -76.65 33.69 6.24
C ARG A 119 -77.22 32.32 5.82
N GLY A 120 -77.11 31.36 6.74
CA GLY A 120 -78.30 30.72 7.33
C GLY A 120 -78.65 29.29 6.89
N GLY A 121 -78.61 28.37 7.86
CA GLY A 121 -79.74 27.49 8.21
C GLY A 121 -80.03 26.25 7.35
N GLY A 122 -79.83 25.08 7.97
CA GLY A 122 -80.95 24.17 8.26
C GLY A 122 -81.24 23.01 7.29
N GLN A 123 -81.19 21.80 7.88
CA GLN A 123 -82.02 20.61 7.60
C GLN A 123 -81.80 19.93 6.22
N THR A 124 -82.03 18.64 6.00
CA THR A 124 -83.13 17.78 6.47
C THR A 124 -82.78 16.29 6.26
N GLU A 125 -83.35 15.46 7.14
CA GLU A 125 -83.98 14.13 6.92
C GLU A 125 -83.19 12.97 6.27
N SER A 126 -83.00 11.83 6.94
CA SER A 126 -83.96 10.84 7.51
C SER A 126 -84.65 9.95 6.49
N ALA A 127 -84.39 8.64 6.59
CA ALA A 127 -85.38 7.55 6.60
C ALA A 127 -84.62 6.20 6.72
N VAL A 128 -84.66 5.48 7.85
CA VAL A 128 -85.70 4.49 8.26
C VAL A 128 -85.54 3.19 7.43
N SER A 129 -85.42 1.99 7.99
CA SER A 129 -86.18 1.36 9.08
C SER A 129 -85.41 0.17 9.71
N THR A 130 -85.45 0.03 11.06
CA THR A 130 -86.18 -1.01 11.85
C THR A 130 -85.74 -2.46 11.59
N GLY A 131 -85.45 -3.33 12.55
CA GLY A 131 -85.58 -3.47 14.00
C GLY A 131 -85.14 -4.93 14.28
N GLY A 132 -84.86 -5.46 15.46
CA GLY A 132 -85.09 -5.09 16.85
C GLY A 132 -85.20 -6.42 17.64
N ALA A 133 -84.42 -6.54 18.73
CA ALA A 133 -84.56 -7.46 19.88
C ALA A 133 -84.53 -9.00 19.63
N GLY A 134 -84.02 -9.87 20.50
CA GLY A 134 -83.47 -9.76 21.86
C GLY A 134 -83.33 -11.16 22.51
N ALA A 135 -82.65 -11.20 23.66
CA ALA A 135 -82.59 -12.26 24.69
C ALA A 135 -81.75 -13.56 24.45
N GLY A 136 -80.85 -13.87 25.41
CA GLY A 136 -80.15 -15.17 25.55
C GLY A 136 -80.97 -16.19 26.38
N PRO A 137 -80.37 -17.21 27.07
CA PRO A 137 -78.95 -17.64 27.12
C PRO A 137 -78.73 -19.20 27.17
N TRP A 138 -77.44 -19.64 27.29
CA TRP A 138 -76.86 -20.94 27.75
C TRP A 138 -76.48 -22.08 26.75
N LEU A 139 -75.16 -22.36 26.80
CA LEU A 139 -74.38 -23.62 26.67
C LEU A 139 -74.46 -24.50 25.42
N SER A 140 -73.32 -24.63 24.73
CA SER A 140 -72.62 -25.91 24.42
C SER A 140 -71.31 -25.62 23.65
N ALA A 141 -70.19 -26.25 24.06
CA ALA A 141 -68.98 -26.40 23.24
C ALA A 141 -69.15 -27.62 22.30
N PRO A 142 -68.41 -27.75 21.17
CA PRO A 142 -66.99 -28.13 21.21
C PRO A 142 -66.06 -27.51 20.12
N ILE A 143 -64.78 -27.84 20.30
CA ILE A 143 -63.53 -27.45 19.64
C ILE A 143 -63.39 -27.89 18.17
N VAL A 144 -62.81 -27.05 17.29
CA VAL A 144 -61.98 -27.46 16.12
C VAL A 144 -60.83 -26.46 15.88
N ALA A 145 -59.62 -26.99 15.63
CA ALA A 145 -58.30 -26.36 15.67
C ALA A 145 -58.01 -25.29 14.60
N ARG A 146 -57.31 -24.20 14.99
CA ARG A 146 -56.61 -23.28 14.07
C ARG A 146 -55.27 -23.91 13.64
N THR A 147 -55.03 -23.98 12.33
CA THR A 147 -53.85 -24.58 11.69
C THR A 147 -52.57 -23.73 11.84
N HIS A 148 -51.49 -24.33 12.35
CA HIS A 148 -50.16 -23.76 12.64
C HIS A 148 -49.23 -23.53 11.42
N ILE A 149 -49.76 -23.55 10.19
CA ILE A 149 -48.97 -23.67 8.94
C ILE A 149 -48.17 -22.41 8.55
N PRO A 150 -48.70 -21.17 8.65
CA PRO A 150 -47.98 -19.97 8.21
C PRO A 150 -46.72 -19.68 9.02
N GLN A 151 -46.74 -19.94 10.34
CA GLN A 151 -45.59 -19.66 11.22
C GLN A 151 -44.41 -20.62 10.98
N GLN A 152 -44.66 -21.90 10.70
CA GLN A 152 -43.58 -22.86 10.38
C GLN A 152 -42.91 -22.57 9.03
N LEU A 153 -43.67 -22.14 8.03
CA LEU A 153 -43.13 -21.76 6.72
C LEU A 153 -42.33 -20.46 6.78
N HIS A 154 -42.79 -19.49 7.59
CA HIS A 154 -42.06 -18.24 7.83
C HIS A 154 -40.71 -18.49 8.55
N GLN A 155 -40.67 -19.41 9.52
CA GLN A 155 -39.45 -19.80 10.22
C GLN A 155 -38.42 -20.49 9.28
N ARG A 156 -38.88 -21.36 8.38
CA ARG A 156 -38.01 -21.99 7.35
C ARG A 156 -37.48 -20.98 6.32
N LEU A 157 -38.27 -19.96 5.98
CA LEU A 157 -37.83 -18.90 5.08
C LEU A 157 -36.76 -18.02 5.76
N GLN A 158 -36.94 -17.69 7.05
CA GLN A 158 -35.98 -16.93 7.85
C GLN A 158 -34.65 -17.69 8.06
N GLU A 159 -34.69 -19.01 8.25
CA GLU A 159 -33.47 -19.85 8.34
C GLU A 159 -32.64 -19.83 7.05
N GLN A 160 -33.24 -19.65 5.86
CA GLN A 160 -32.50 -19.53 4.59
C GLN A 160 -31.96 -18.12 4.30
N VAL A 161 -32.56 -17.07 4.87
CA VAL A 161 -32.14 -15.66 4.69
C VAL A 161 -30.77 -15.37 5.32
N HIS A 162 -30.31 -16.17 6.29
CA HIS A 162 -28.99 -16.02 6.89
C HIS A 162 -27.82 -16.43 5.98
N SER A 163 -28.08 -16.93 4.77
CA SER A 163 -27.06 -17.31 3.79
C SER A 163 -26.86 -16.32 2.63
N SER A 164 -27.73 -15.31 2.48
CA SER A 164 -27.60 -14.28 1.45
C SER A 164 -28.45 -13.04 1.78
N PRO A 165 -27.87 -11.83 1.92
CA PRO A 165 -28.65 -10.65 2.26
C PRO A 165 -29.40 -10.09 1.03
N ALA A 166 -30.73 -10.10 1.12
CA ALA A 166 -31.73 -9.30 0.39
C ALA A 166 -31.70 -9.32 -1.15
N SER A 167 -32.47 -10.25 -1.74
CA SER A 167 -33.00 -10.14 -3.11
C SER A 167 -34.46 -9.68 -3.05
N ASP A 168 -34.88 -8.78 -3.94
CA ASP A 168 -36.29 -8.35 -4.08
C ASP A 168 -37.24 -9.55 -4.22
N PHE A 169 -36.78 -10.67 -4.82
CA PHE A 169 -37.49 -11.94 -4.89
C PHE A 169 -37.89 -12.49 -3.52
N MET A 170 -37.00 -12.42 -2.54
CA MET A 170 -37.28 -12.88 -1.18
C MET A 170 -38.28 -11.97 -0.48
N GLY A 171 -38.29 -10.67 -0.80
CA GLY A 171 -39.31 -9.73 -0.35
C GLY A 171 -40.71 -10.09 -0.85
N PHE A 172 -40.85 -10.37 -2.15
CA PHE A 172 -42.13 -10.77 -2.75
C PHE A 172 -42.63 -12.13 -2.22
N MET A 173 -41.72 -13.09 -1.98
CA MET A 173 -42.08 -14.38 -1.39
C MET A 173 -42.51 -14.28 0.08
N ALA A 174 -41.86 -13.40 0.86
CA ALA A 174 -42.27 -13.11 2.22
C ALA A 174 -43.65 -12.43 2.28
N GLU A 175 -43.93 -11.51 1.34
CA GLU A 175 -45.23 -10.84 1.21
C GLU A 175 -46.35 -11.84 0.87
N TYR A 176 -46.12 -12.75 -0.08
CA TYR A 176 -47.06 -13.83 -0.39
C TYR A 176 -47.36 -14.71 0.83
N LEU A 177 -46.32 -15.18 1.54
CA LEU A 177 -46.49 -16.05 2.71
C LEU A 177 -47.24 -15.38 3.87
N ASN A 178 -47.05 -14.07 4.04
CA ASN A 178 -47.66 -13.31 5.13
C ASN A 178 -49.09 -12.85 4.83
N HIS A 179 -49.38 -12.45 3.59
CA HIS A 179 -50.63 -11.75 3.27
C HIS A 179 -51.53 -12.48 2.26
N HIS A 180 -50.97 -13.36 1.42
CA HIS A 180 -51.71 -13.92 0.28
C HIS A 180 -51.85 -15.45 0.29
N LEU A 181 -51.04 -16.16 1.08
CA LEU A 181 -51.12 -17.62 1.23
C LEU A 181 -52.49 -18.09 1.76
N GLN A 182 -53.12 -17.31 2.66
CA GLN A 182 -54.46 -17.66 3.15
C GLN A 182 -55.52 -17.59 2.06
N LEU A 183 -55.41 -16.64 1.13
CA LEU A 183 -56.36 -16.47 0.03
C LEU A 183 -56.31 -17.66 -0.93
N ASP A 184 -55.10 -18.15 -1.24
CA ASP A 184 -54.92 -19.34 -2.07
C ASP A 184 -55.35 -20.64 -1.34
N LEU A 185 -55.13 -20.73 -0.01
CA LEU A 185 -55.62 -21.86 0.80
C LEU A 185 -57.15 -21.88 0.90
N GLU A 186 -57.79 -20.72 1.00
CA GLU A 186 -59.25 -20.61 0.98
C GLU A 186 -59.81 -20.94 -0.41
N ALA A 187 -59.19 -20.49 -1.49
CA ALA A 187 -59.58 -20.86 -2.86
C ALA A 187 -59.52 -22.38 -3.08
N LEU A 188 -58.47 -23.04 -2.59
CA LEU A 188 -58.34 -24.49 -2.63
C LEU A 188 -59.42 -25.21 -1.81
N ARG A 189 -59.77 -24.69 -0.62
CA ARG A 189 -60.84 -25.24 0.22
C ARG A 189 -62.23 -25.15 -0.43
N HIS A 190 -62.44 -24.18 -1.31
CA HIS A 190 -63.68 -24.02 -2.08
C HIS A 190 -63.64 -24.76 -3.43
N GLY A 191 -62.64 -25.64 -3.65
CA GLY A 191 -62.57 -26.50 -4.84
C GLY A 191 -61.94 -25.83 -6.07
N HIS A 192 -61.29 -24.67 -5.92
CA HIS A 192 -60.54 -24.04 -7.00
C HIS A 192 -59.08 -24.53 -6.99
N PRO A 193 -58.61 -25.26 -8.03
CA PRO A 193 -57.29 -25.91 -8.01
C PRO A 193 -56.13 -24.95 -8.34
N GLN A 194 -56.37 -23.66 -8.56
CA GLN A 194 -55.37 -22.71 -9.06
C GLN A 194 -54.88 -21.78 -7.95
N LEU A 195 -53.56 -21.75 -7.74
CA LEU A 195 -52.85 -20.85 -6.80
C LEU A 195 -52.56 -19.50 -7.46
N ARG A 196 -53.61 -18.68 -7.63
CA ARG A 196 -53.55 -17.44 -8.41
C ARG A 196 -52.66 -16.38 -7.77
N HIS A 197 -52.65 -16.31 -6.45
CA HIS A 197 -51.85 -15.32 -5.75
C HIS A 197 -50.35 -15.70 -5.73
N LEU A 198 -50.03 -17.00 -5.65
CA LEU A 198 -48.66 -17.49 -5.80
C LEU A 198 -48.12 -17.24 -7.21
N SER A 199 -48.88 -17.57 -8.24
CA SER A 199 -48.49 -17.30 -9.64
C SER A 199 -48.24 -15.81 -9.86
N THR A 200 -49.11 -14.94 -9.34
CA THR A 200 -48.91 -13.47 -9.43
C THR A 200 -47.64 -13.00 -8.72
N ALA A 201 -47.35 -13.52 -7.53
CA ALA A 201 -46.12 -13.19 -6.79
C ALA A 201 -44.86 -13.64 -7.54
N LEU A 202 -44.87 -14.87 -8.10
CA LEU A 202 -43.77 -15.41 -8.89
C LEU A 202 -43.54 -14.62 -10.18
N VAL A 203 -44.60 -14.29 -10.93
CA VAL A 203 -44.51 -13.48 -12.16
C VAL A 203 -43.95 -12.08 -11.86
N THR A 204 -44.38 -11.47 -10.76
CA THR A 204 -43.88 -10.16 -10.34
C THR A 204 -42.40 -10.21 -9.94
N ALA A 205 -42.00 -11.24 -9.19
CA ALA A 205 -40.61 -11.43 -8.77
C ALA A 205 -39.69 -11.75 -9.97
N CYS A 206 -40.20 -12.45 -11.00
CA CYS A 206 -39.47 -12.77 -12.23
C CYS A 206 -39.40 -11.60 -13.24
N ARG A 207 -40.11 -10.48 -13.03
CA ARG A 207 -40.19 -9.37 -14.00
C ARG A 207 -38.87 -8.58 -14.11
N ALA A 208 -38.14 -8.41 -13.01
CA ALA A 208 -36.81 -7.79 -13.02
C ALA A 208 -35.81 -8.63 -13.83
N LEU A 209 -35.83 -9.95 -13.64
CA LEU A 209 -35.00 -10.91 -14.37
C LEU A 209 -35.28 -10.89 -15.89
N HIS A 210 -36.55 -10.75 -16.29
CA HIS A 210 -36.92 -10.58 -17.70
C HIS A 210 -36.27 -9.33 -18.32
N SER A 211 -36.27 -8.19 -17.60
CA SER A 211 -35.69 -6.94 -18.11
C SER A 211 -34.16 -6.97 -18.23
N GLU A 212 -33.48 -7.63 -17.29
CA GLU A 212 -32.02 -7.82 -17.35
C GLU A 212 -31.61 -8.77 -18.49
N ILE A 213 -32.38 -9.83 -18.72
CA ILE A 213 -32.14 -10.76 -19.84
C ILE A 213 -32.42 -10.08 -21.18
N ASP A 214 -33.46 -9.26 -21.31
CA ASP A 214 -33.75 -8.51 -22.54
C ASP A 214 -32.66 -7.47 -22.84
N PHE A 215 -32.17 -6.77 -21.82
CA PHE A 215 -31.03 -5.85 -21.97
C PHE A 215 -29.75 -6.59 -22.39
N THR A 216 -29.50 -7.75 -21.79
CA THR A 216 -28.34 -8.60 -22.11
C THR A 216 -28.44 -9.17 -23.53
N LEU A 217 -29.62 -9.63 -23.96
CA LEU A 217 -29.90 -10.05 -25.35
C LEU A 217 -29.63 -8.93 -26.34
N ALA A 218 -30.16 -7.73 -26.09
CA ALA A 218 -29.95 -6.57 -26.96
C ALA A 218 -28.45 -6.19 -27.07
N GLY A 219 -27.71 -6.25 -25.96
CA GLY A 219 -26.26 -6.03 -25.94
C GLY A 219 -25.49 -7.09 -26.73
N LEU A 220 -25.83 -8.37 -26.54
CA LEU A 220 -25.19 -9.49 -27.23
C LEU A 220 -25.52 -9.54 -28.73
N GLU A 221 -26.75 -9.21 -29.12
CA GLU A 221 -27.13 -9.08 -30.53
C GLU A 221 -26.39 -7.94 -31.21
N THR A 222 -26.23 -6.80 -30.52
CA THR A 222 -25.45 -5.67 -31.01
C THR A 222 -23.99 -6.07 -31.22
N LEU A 223 -23.40 -6.81 -30.28
CA LEU A 223 -22.03 -7.33 -30.38
C LEU A 223 -21.89 -8.39 -31.48
N ALA A 224 -22.89 -9.25 -31.68
CA ALA A 224 -22.90 -10.24 -32.75
C ALA A 224 -22.88 -9.61 -34.14
N ARG A 225 -23.58 -8.48 -34.34
CA ARG A 225 -23.57 -7.73 -35.60
C ARG A 225 -22.19 -7.15 -35.94
N VAL A 226 -21.33 -6.91 -34.96
CA VAL A 226 -19.94 -6.42 -35.20
C VAL A 226 -19.10 -7.45 -35.95
N PHE A 227 -19.40 -8.73 -35.76
CA PHE A 227 -18.65 -9.85 -36.35
C PHE A 227 -19.37 -10.51 -37.52
N ASP A 228 -20.54 -9.99 -37.91
CA ASP A 228 -21.24 -10.44 -39.11
C ASP A 228 -20.63 -9.76 -40.35
N PRO A 229 -20.44 -10.49 -41.46
CA PRO A 229 -19.93 -9.91 -42.69
C PRO A 229 -20.92 -8.87 -43.26
N PRO A 230 -20.44 -7.79 -43.90
CA PRO A 230 -21.31 -6.78 -44.48
C PRO A 230 -22.16 -7.40 -45.60
N MET A 231 -23.48 -7.40 -45.43
CA MET A 231 -24.42 -7.89 -46.43
C MET A 231 -24.63 -6.86 -47.55
N SER A 232 -24.65 -7.33 -48.81
CA SER A 232 -25.03 -6.55 -49.99
C SER A 232 -26.56 -6.39 -50.07
N PRO A 233 -27.12 -5.26 -50.57
CA PRO A 233 -28.54 -4.98 -50.42
C PRO A 233 -29.40 -5.63 -51.51
N ARG A 234 -30.29 -6.56 -51.13
CA ARG A 234 -31.69 -6.69 -51.62
C ARG A 234 -32.46 -7.82 -50.90
N SER A 235 -33.72 -7.50 -50.61
CA SER A 235 -34.81 -8.18 -49.88
C SER A 235 -35.46 -9.36 -50.66
N PRO A 236 -36.55 -10.07 -50.21
CA PRO A 236 -37.47 -9.80 -49.11
C PRO A 236 -37.90 -10.99 -48.20
N ALA A 237 -38.80 -10.65 -47.26
CA ALA A 237 -39.40 -11.39 -46.16
C ALA A 237 -39.96 -12.79 -46.46
N ARG A 238 -40.01 -13.65 -45.44
CA ARG A 238 -40.77 -14.90 -45.44
C ARG A 238 -41.50 -15.16 -44.10
N GLU A 239 -42.82 -15.04 -44.22
CA GLU A 239 -43.93 -15.83 -43.66
C GLU A 239 -43.82 -16.48 -42.26
N GLN A 240 -44.79 -16.08 -41.41
CA GLN A 240 -45.19 -16.74 -40.18
C GLN A 240 -45.82 -18.11 -40.47
N VAL A 241 -45.34 -19.15 -39.78
CA VAL A 241 -45.96 -20.47 -39.72
C VAL A 241 -46.40 -20.73 -38.27
N SER A 242 -47.71 -20.91 -38.09
CA SER A 242 -48.35 -21.29 -36.82
C SER A 242 -48.11 -22.79 -36.52
N PRO A 243 -47.93 -23.19 -35.24
CA PRO A 243 -48.15 -24.57 -34.84
C PRO A 243 -49.47 -24.77 -34.04
N PRO A 244 -49.95 -26.02 -33.93
CA PRO A 244 -51.33 -26.36 -33.60
C PRO A 244 -51.58 -26.57 -32.09
N LEU A 245 -52.87 -26.49 -31.74
CA LEU A 245 -53.43 -26.67 -30.39
C LEU A 245 -53.10 -28.04 -29.77
N GLY A 246 -52.74 -27.99 -28.48
CA GLY A 246 -53.10 -29.01 -27.50
C GLY A 246 -51.99 -29.43 -26.54
N GLN A 247 -51.90 -28.76 -25.37
CA GLN A 247 -51.39 -29.33 -24.10
C GLN A 247 -51.66 -28.36 -22.91
N PRO A 248 -51.72 -28.85 -21.66
CA PRO A 248 -52.33 -28.13 -20.54
C PRO A 248 -51.45 -26.99 -20.02
N HIS A 249 -52.09 -25.88 -19.70
CA HIS A 249 -51.50 -24.58 -19.33
C HIS A 249 -50.41 -24.65 -18.23
N SER A 250 -49.14 -24.57 -18.64
CA SER A 250 -48.04 -23.97 -17.89
C SER A 250 -48.11 -22.43 -18.05
N ASP A 251 -47.69 -21.69 -17.03
CA ASP A 251 -47.73 -20.23 -16.97
C ASP A 251 -46.87 -19.62 -18.12
N PRO A 252 -47.45 -18.88 -19.09
CA PRO A 252 -46.79 -18.50 -20.34
C PRO A 252 -45.54 -17.63 -20.15
N ASP A 253 -45.43 -16.92 -19.02
CA ASP A 253 -44.28 -16.04 -18.72
C ASP A 253 -43.02 -16.82 -18.30
N LEU A 254 -43.16 -18.01 -17.70
CA LEU A 254 -42.00 -18.82 -17.29
C LEU A 254 -41.37 -19.58 -18.47
N GLU A 255 -42.18 -20.07 -19.41
CA GLU A 255 -41.67 -20.65 -20.65
C GLU A 255 -41.01 -19.59 -21.54
N LEU A 256 -41.55 -18.37 -21.55
CA LEU A 256 -40.93 -17.24 -22.24
C LEU A 256 -39.54 -16.93 -21.67
N LEU A 257 -39.38 -16.94 -20.34
CA LEU A 257 -38.10 -16.74 -19.67
C LEU A 257 -37.08 -17.84 -19.99
N LEU A 258 -37.49 -19.11 -19.92
CA LEU A 258 -36.61 -20.25 -20.25
C LEU A 258 -36.18 -20.22 -21.72
N ASN A 259 -37.07 -19.83 -22.63
CA ASN A 259 -36.74 -19.61 -24.03
C ASN A 259 -35.77 -18.43 -24.23
N LYS A 260 -35.93 -17.33 -23.49
CA LYS A 260 -34.99 -16.19 -23.52
C LYS A 260 -33.60 -16.56 -23.00
N ILE A 261 -33.51 -17.31 -21.89
CA ILE A 261 -32.23 -17.81 -21.33
C ILE A 261 -31.55 -18.78 -22.30
N SER A 262 -32.32 -19.69 -22.90
CA SER A 262 -31.81 -20.59 -23.94
C SER A 262 -31.27 -19.82 -25.16
N THR A 263 -31.99 -18.76 -25.56
CA THR A 263 -31.57 -17.87 -26.66
C THR A 263 -30.27 -17.13 -26.33
N VAL A 264 -30.11 -16.61 -25.11
CA VAL A 264 -28.84 -16.01 -24.63
C VAL A 264 -27.69 -17.01 -24.69
N ASN A 265 -27.90 -18.23 -24.19
CA ASN A 265 -26.86 -19.27 -24.19
C ASN A 265 -26.45 -19.68 -25.61
N HIS A 266 -27.41 -19.80 -26.52
CA HIS A 266 -27.14 -20.08 -27.93
C HIS A 266 -26.43 -18.92 -28.62
N LEU A 267 -26.82 -17.67 -28.34
CA LEU A 267 -26.20 -16.48 -28.92
C LEU A 267 -24.76 -16.31 -28.41
N LEU A 268 -24.50 -16.54 -27.13
CA LEU A 268 -23.15 -16.54 -26.54
C LEU A 268 -22.27 -17.63 -27.17
N SER A 269 -22.76 -18.86 -27.26
CA SER A 269 -22.02 -19.98 -27.87
C SER A 269 -21.75 -19.77 -29.36
N SER A 270 -22.67 -19.10 -30.06
CA SER A 270 -22.52 -18.73 -31.47
C SER A 270 -21.51 -17.58 -31.64
N LEU A 271 -21.59 -16.56 -30.78
CA LEU A 271 -20.69 -15.42 -30.78
C LEU A 271 -19.25 -15.85 -30.50
N GLU A 272 -19.04 -16.74 -29.54
CA GLU A 272 -17.72 -17.31 -29.22
C GLU A 272 -17.09 -17.99 -30.46
N LYS A 273 -17.87 -18.80 -31.18
CA LYS A 273 -17.43 -19.44 -32.43
C LYS A 273 -17.16 -18.44 -33.56
N LYS A 274 -18.00 -17.41 -33.69
CA LYS A 274 -17.82 -16.35 -34.71
C LYS A 274 -16.57 -15.51 -34.44
N VAL A 275 -16.33 -15.13 -33.19
CA VAL A 275 -15.12 -14.39 -32.77
C VAL A 275 -13.88 -15.24 -33.00
N LEU A 276 -13.90 -16.52 -32.58
CA LEU A 276 -12.79 -17.44 -32.80
C LEU A 276 -12.44 -17.59 -34.29
N LYS A 277 -13.45 -17.78 -35.14
CA LYS A 277 -13.25 -17.90 -36.60
C LYS A 277 -12.71 -16.61 -37.22
N SER A 278 -13.25 -15.44 -36.83
CA SER A 278 -12.79 -14.15 -37.32
C SER A 278 -11.34 -13.85 -36.91
N LEU A 279 -10.97 -14.21 -35.68
CA LEU A 279 -9.59 -14.12 -35.20
C LEU A 279 -8.66 -15.10 -35.95
N GLN A 280 -9.06 -16.34 -36.16
CA GLN A 280 -8.30 -17.33 -36.95
C GLN A 280 -8.10 -16.89 -38.40
N GLU A 281 -9.12 -16.31 -39.05
CA GLU A 281 -9.02 -15.74 -40.40
C GLU A 281 -8.09 -14.52 -40.43
N THR A 282 -8.13 -13.66 -39.40
CA THR A 282 -7.26 -12.48 -39.29
C THR A 282 -5.80 -12.89 -39.10
N VAL A 283 -5.54 -13.88 -38.24
CA VAL A 283 -4.23 -14.51 -38.00
C VAL A 283 -3.68 -15.13 -39.30
N SER A 284 -4.54 -15.82 -40.06
CA SER A 284 -4.18 -16.46 -41.33
C SER A 284 -3.91 -15.45 -42.46
N ARG A 285 -4.68 -14.35 -42.55
CA ARG A 285 -4.52 -13.30 -43.58
C ARG A 285 -3.32 -12.39 -43.35
N HIS A 286 -2.87 -12.23 -42.10
CA HIS A 286 -1.77 -11.33 -41.73
C HIS A 286 -0.44 -12.04 -41.42
N ASN A 287 -0.30 -13.34 -41.73
CA ASN A 287 0.91 -14.15 -41.43
C ASN A 287 1.39 -14.02 -39.97
N LEU A 288 0.47 -13.82 -39.03
CA LEU A 288 0.77 -13.89 -37.61
C LEU A 288 0.82 -15.37 -37.23
N ALA A 289 1.91 -16.06 -37.56
CA ALA A 289 2.04 -17.48 -37.23
C ALA A 289 1.80 -17.70 -35.72
N LEU A 290 0.86 -18.58 -35.38
CA LEU A 290 0.91 -19.28 -34.10
C LEU A 290 2.26 -20.01 -34.03
N PRO A 291 3.09 -19.80 -32.99
CA PRO A 291 4.27 -20.64 -32.81
C PRO A 291 3.77 -22.08 -32.70
N SER A 292 4.17 -22.91 -33.66
CA SER A 292 4.13 -24.37 -33.53
C SER A 292 4.70 -24.74 -32.16
N VAL A 293 4.07 -25.72 -31.49
CA VAL A 293 4.51 -26.31 -30.22
C VAL A 293 5.79 -27.16 -30.41
N ALA A 294 6.65 -26.78 -31.35
CA ALA A 294 8.05 -27.12 -31.30
C ALA A 294 8.73 -25.98 -30.54
N ALA A 295 8.73 -26.09 -29.22
CA ALA A 295 9.68 -25.34 -28.40
C ALA A 295 11.06 -25.53 -29.04
N ALA A 296 11.66 -24.44 -29.53
CA ALA A 296 13.11 -24.42 -29.62
C ALA A 296 13.60 -24.86 -28.23
N PRO A 297 14.56 -25.80 -28.13
CA PRO A 297 15.08 -26.18 -26.83
C PRO A 297 15.48 -24.88 -26.15
N LEU A 298 14.86 -24.59 -25.00
CA LEU A 298 15.42 -23.62 -24.07
C LEU A 298 16.91 -23.96 -24.00
N PRO A 299 17.84 -23.02 -24.21
CA PRO A 299 19.24 -23.32 -23.98
C PRO A 299 19.29 -23.94 -22.59
N ALA A 300 19.69 -25.22 -22.51
CA ALA A 300 19.72 -25.96 -21.27
C ALA A 300 20.34 -25.02 -20.25
N ALA A 301 19.57 -24.64 -19.23
CA ALA A 301 20.02 -23.68 -18.24
C ALA A 301 21.40 -24.15 -17.81
N LYS A 302 22.46 -23.40 -18.17
CA LYS A 302 23.80 -23.75 -17.72
C LYS A 302 23.66 -23.93 -16.22
N PRO A 303 24.00 -25.08 -15.66
CA PRO A 303 23.79 -25.31 -14.24
C PRO A 303 24.45 -24.15 -13.51
N LEU A 304 23.63 -23.42 -12.74
CA LEU A 304 24.03 -22.27 -11.92
C LEU A 304 25.21 -22.64 -11.02
N ALA A 305 25.38 -23.94 -10.76
CA ALA A 305 26.50 -24.58 -10.11
C ALA A 305 27.86 -24.00 -10.52
N VAL A 306 28.11 -23.67 -11.80
CA VAL A 306 29.46 -23.24 -12.20
C VAL A 306 29.52 -22.05 -13.15
N GLN A 307 30.11 -20.94 -12.69
CA GLN A 307 30.26 -19.70 -13.45
C GLN A 307 31.72 -19.27 -13.54
N SER A 308 32.10 -18.61 -14.65
CA SER A 308 33.47 -18.14 -14.86
C SER A 308 33.54 -16.67 -15.25
N PHE A 309 34.51 -15.96 -14.66
CA PHE A 309 34.76 -14.54 -14.83
C PHE A 309 36.19 -14.32 -15.33
N GLU A 310 36.34 -13.62 -16.44
CA GLU A 310 37.65 -13.14 -16.87
C GLU A 310 38.02 -11.86 -16.12
N VAL A 311 39.15 -11.87 -15.42
CA VAL A 311 39.61 -10.75 -14.59
C VAL A 311 41.09 -10.45 -14.82
N LYS A 312 41.52 -9.24 -14.45
CA LYS A 312 42.92 -8.84 -14.43
C LYS A 312 43.49 -8.92 -13.01
N VAL A 313 44.73 -9.39 -12.90
CA VAL A 313 45.53 -9.45 -11.67
C VAL A 313 46.85 -8.72 -11.90
N GLY A 314 47.21 -7.81 -10.99
CA GLY A 314 48.44 -7.01 -11.07
C GLY A 314 48.51 -6.11 -12.32
N LYS A 315 49.73 -5.89 -12.85
CA LYS A 315 49.97 -4.89 -13.91
C LYS A 315 49.46 -5.28 -15.30
N SER A 316 49.09 -6.55 -15.59
CA SER A 316 48.49 -6.97 -16.89
C SER A 316 48.08 -8.46 -17.01
N GLN A 317 48.16 -9.30 -15.96
CA GLN A 317 47.89 -10.73 -16.10
C GLN A 317 46.39 -11.01 -16.18
N ARG A 318 45.92 -11.71 -17.22
CA ARG A 318 44.52 -12.17 -17.33
C ARG A 318 44.38 -13.57 -16.76
N VAL A 319 43.43 -13.73 -15.85
CA VAL A 319 43.06 -15.03 -15.25
C VAL A 319 41.55 -15.24 -15.35
N ALA A 320 41.13 -16.49 -15.33
CA ALA A 320 39.74 -16.87 -15.18
C ALA A 320 39.49 -17.29 -13.74
N LEU A 321 38.55 -16.63 -13.08
CA LEU A 321 37.96 -17.09 -11.82
C LEU A 321 36.78 -17.98 -12.14
N ARG A 322 36.74 -19.18 -11.58
CA ARG A 322 35.63 -20.12 -11.75
C ARG A 322 35.03 -20.41 -10.38
N VAL A 323 33.79 -19.97 -10.16
CA VAL A 323 33.04 -20.22 -8.93
C VAL A 323 32.18 -21.46 -9.15
N ASP A 324 32.38 -22.47 -8.31
CA ASP A 324 31.57 -23.67 -8.25
C ASP A 324 30.76 -23.65 -6.94
N VAL A 325 29.49 -23.23 -7.06
CA VAL A 325 28.55 -23.09 -5.94
C VAL A 325 28.22 -24.46 -5.36
N GLU A 326 28.12 -25.49 -6.19
CA GLU A 326 27.76 -26.85 -5.76
C GLU A 326 28.93 -27.52 -5.03
N LEU A 327 30.15 -27.41 -5.54
CA LEU A 327 31.35 -27.96 -4.88
C LEU A 327 31.90 -27.05 -3.77
N GLY A 328 31.45 -25.80 -3.68
CA GLY A 328 31.93 -24.87 -2.65
C GLY A 328 33.37 -24.40 -2.89
N THR A 329 33.76 -24.15 -4.15
CA THR A 329 35.14 -23.80 -4.50
C THR A 329 35.28 -22.65 -5.48
N VAL A 330 36.39 -21.92 -5.40
CA VAL A 330 36.82 -20.96 -6.43
C VAL A 330 38.16 -21.38 -7.02
N ALA A 331 38.16 -21.69 -8.31
CA ALA A 331 39.37 -22.00 -9.05
C ALA A 331 39.92 -20.77 -9.80
N ILE A 332 41.23 -20.57 -9.73
CA ILE A 332 41.97 -19.54 -10.46
C ILE A 332 42.76 -20.21 -11.57
N THR A 333 42.50 -19.84 -12.82
CA THR A 333 43.13 -20.46 -13.99
C THR A 333 43.82 -19.41 -14.85
N LYS A 334 45.12 -19.57 -15.15
CA LYS A 334 45.80 -18.69 -16.12
C LYS A 334 45.25 -18.90 -17.52
N ARG A 335 45.13 -17.81 -18.27
CA ARG A 335 44.70 -17.85 -19.68
C ARG A 335 45.64 -18.74 -20.50
N GLY A 336 45.13 -19.82 -21.08
CA GLY A 336 45.88 -20.79 -21.88
C GLY A 336 46.27 -22.09 -21.15
N SER A 337 46.09 -22.17 -19.83
CA SER A 337 46.22 -23.43 -19.07
C SER A 337 44.88 -24.16 -19.00
N ARG A 338 44.90 -25.50 -19.09
CA ARG A 338 43.72 -26.34 -18.84
C ARG A 338 43.58 -26.76 -17.38
N SER A 339 44.65 -26.72 -16.59
CA SER A 339 44.63 -27.02 -15.15
C SER A 339 44.51 -25.73 -14.32
N PRO A 340 43.71 -25.75 -13.22
CA PRO A 340 43.66 -24.64 -12.29
C PRO A 340 45.03 -24.44 -11.63
N GLU A 341 45.47 -23.18 -11.54
CA GLU A 341 46.70 -22.83 -10.80
C GLU A 341 46.47 -23.01 -9.29
N GLU A 342 45.25 -22.72 -8.84
CA GLU A 342 44.87 -22.75 -7.44
C GLU A 342 43.37 -22.96 -7.32
N THR A 343 42.94 -23.79 -6.37
CA THR A 343 41.52 -23.99 -6.03
C THR A 343 41.35 -23.68 -4.56
N ILE A 344 40.45 -22.75 -4.25
CA ILE A 344 40.22 -22.21 -2.92
C ILE A 344 38.85 -22.71 -2.44
N PRO A 345 38.82 -23.61 -1.44
CA PRO A 345 37.57 -24.02 -0.79
C PRO A 345 36.90 -22.86 -0.04
N GLN A 346 35.57 -22.91 0.11
CA GLN A 346 34.80 -21.86 0.75
C GLN A 346 35.25 -21.56 2.20
N ASP A 347 35.61 -22.60 2.98
CA ASP A 347 36.04 -22.48 4.38
C ASP A 347 37.41 -21.79 4.52
N LYS A 348 38.15 -21.68 3.42
CA LYS A 348 39.42 -20.95 3.35
C LYS A 348 39.23 -19.48 2.97
N ILE A 349 38.05 -19.05 2.54
CA ILE A 349 37.78 -17.66 2.16
C ILE A 349 37.44 -16.86 3.43
N LEU A 350 38.38 -16.01 3.82
CA LEU A 350 38.31 -15.23 5.06
C LEU A 350 37.59 -13.91 4.86
N GLN A 351 37.86 -13.19 3.77
CA GLN A 351 37.30 -11.86 3.55
C GLN A 351 37.22 -11.51 2.06
N LEU A 352 36.25 -10.68 1.71
CA LEU A 352 36.10 -10.06 0.41
C LEU A 352 35.97 -8.54 0.58
N ILE A 353 36.93 -7.79 0.05
CA ILE A 353 36.98 -6.33 0.21
C ILE A 353 36.64 -5.68 -1.14
N LYS A 354 35.52 -4.93 -1.18
CA LYS A 354 35.04 -4.17 -2.35
C LYS A 354 35.67 -2.78 -2.35
N TYR A 355 36.28 -2.39 -3.46
CA TYR A 355 36.88 -1.05 -3.60
C TYR A 355 35.81 -0.04 -4.02
N GLN A 356 35.66 1.04 -3.24
CA GLN A 356 34.77 2.14 -3.61
C GLN A 356 35.44 3.06 -4.64
N SER A 357 36.75 3.28 -4.49
CA SER A 357 37.60 4.04 -5.41
C SER A 357 37.61 3.45 -6.83
N VAL A 358 37.53 2.12 -6.95
CA VAL A 358 37.50 1.39 -8.22
C VAL A 358 36.39 0.34 -8.16
N GLN A 359 35.17 0.70 -8.56
CA GLN A 359 33.96 -0.14 -8.42
C GLN A 359 34.03 -1.50 -9.12
N SER A 360 34.96 -1.73 -10.05
CA SER A 360 35.18 -3.04 -10.70
C SER A 360 36.21 -3.92 -9.99
N LYS A 361 36.85 -3.44 -8.93
CA LYS A 361 37.92 -4.13 -8.21
C LYS A 361 37.43 -4.77 -6.92
N VAL A 362 37.93 -5.96 -6.62
CA VAL A 362 37.71 -6.66 -5.34
C VAL A 362 39.00 -7.33 -4.89
N ARG A 363 39.23 -7.41 -3.58
CA ARG A 363 40.32 -8.19 -2.97
C ARG A 363 39.73 -9.41 -2.29
N LEU A 364 40.25 -10.58 -2.65
CA LEU A 364 39.92 -11.85 -1.99
C LEU A 364 41.04 -12.20 -1.01
N VAL A 365 40.69 -12.35 0.27
CA VAL A 365 41.59 -12.78 1.34
C VAL A 365 41.24 -14.22 1.70
N TYR A 366 42.23 -15.10 1.66
CA TYR A 366 42.02 -16.52 1.89
C TYR A 366 43.25 -17.19 2.53
N ASN A 367 43.00 -18.32 3.18
CA ASN A 367 44.02 -19.10 3.87
C ASN A 367 44.58 -20.20 2.93
N ARG A 368 45.91 -20.22 2.73
CA ARG A 368 46.59 -21.28 1.96
C ARG A 368 47.23 -22.34 2.86
N GLU A 369 47.72 -21.95 4.03
CA GLU A 369 48.37 -22.78 5.06
C GLU A 369 48.04 -22.22 6.45
N PRO A 370 47.97 -23.04 7.53
CA PRO A 370 47.43 -22.66 8.84
C PRO A 370 47.97 -21.36 9.50
N GLN A 371 49.05 -20.78 8.98
CA GLN A 371 49.76 -19.60 9.50
C GLN A 371 49.99 -18.50 8.43
N ARG A 372 49.50 -18.64 7.18
CA ARG A 372 49.77 -17.66 6.10
C ARG A 372 48.52 -17.30 5.31
N ASN A 373 48.01 -16.11 5.59
CA ASN A 373 46.95 -15.48 4.81
C ASN A 373 47.52 -14.93 3.49
N LEU A 374 46.77 -15.10 2.40
CA LEU A 374 47.05 -14.49 1.11
C LEU A 374 45.92 -13.54 0.74
N SER A 375 46.26 -12.42 0.12
CA SER A 375 45.31 -11.47 -0.46
C SER A 375 45.63 -11.27 -1.92
N ARG A 376 44.61 -11.35 -2.80
CA ARG A 376 44.76 -11.04 -4.23
C ARG A 376 43.69 -10.07 -4.70
N ASP A 377 44.13 -9.08 -5.45
CA ASP A 377 43.27 -8.09 -6.09
C ASP A 377 42.87 -8.57 -7.50
N PHE A 378 41.56 -8.53 -7.77
CA PHE A 378 40.96 -8.85 -9.07
C PHE A 378 40.20 -7.65 -9.60
N ILE A 379 40.47 -7.28 -10.85
CA ILE A 379 39.77 -6.21 -11.56
C ILE A 379 38.87 -6.85 -12.62
N PHE A 380 37.56 -6.68 -12.45
CA PHE A 380 36.54 -7.17 -13.36
C PHE A 380 36.35 -6.23 -14.56
N PRO A 381 35.74 -6.71 -15.65
CA PRO A 381 35.41 -5.86 -16.79
C PRO A 381 34.43 -4.73 -16.46
N SER A 382 33.58 -4.92 -15.45
CA SER A 382 32.61 -3.94 -14.98
C SER A 382 32.26 -4.15 -13.51
N ALA A 383 31.72 -3.12 -12.86
CA ALA A 383 31.15 -3.22 -11.51
C ALA A 383 30.04 -4.29 -11.44
N ARG A 384 29.21 -4.41 -12.49
CA ARG A 384 28.15 -5.43 -12.59
C ARG A 384 28.70 -6.86 -12.53
N LYS A 385 29.76 -7.17 -13.29
CA LYS A 385 30.42 -8.49 -13.23
C LYS A 385 31.08 -8.75 -11.87
N ARG A 386 31.62 -7.71 -11.22
CA ARG A 386 32.17 -7.81 -9.87
C ARG A 386 31.09 -8.13 -8.84
N GLU A 387 29.93 -7.47 -8.89
CA GLU A 387 28.81 -7.77 -7.99
C GLU A 387 28.26 -9.18 -8.23
N ALA A 388 28.15 -9.63 -9.49
CA ALA A 388 27.73 -10.99 -9.81
C ALA A 388 28.64 -12.05 -9.19
N PHE A 389 29.96 -11.83 -9.23
CA PHE A 389 30.94 -12.69 -8.56
C PHE A 389 30.76 -12.70 -7.03
N CYS A 390 30.54 -11.52 -6.42
CA CYS A 390 30.31 -11.43 -4.97
C CYS A 390 29.04 -12.18 -4.55
N GLN A 391 27.94 -12.02 -5.30
CA GLN A 391 26.67 -12.70 -5.05
C GLN A 391 26.80 -14.22 -5.16
N LEU A 392 27.53 -14.73 -6.16
CA LEU A 392 27.76 -16.17 -6.29
C LEU A 392 28.63 -16.73 -5.17
N LEU A 393 29.66 -15.99 -4.73
CA LEU A 393 30.44 -16.39 -3.56
C LEU A 393 29.59 -16.42 -2.28
N GLN A 394 28.70 -15.44 -2.12
CA GLN A 394 27.82 -15.38 -0.97
C GLN A 394 26.80 -16.52 -0.98
N LEU A 395 26.18 -16.80 -2.14
CA LEU A 395 25.34 -17.97 -2.33
C LEU A 395 26.09 -19.27 -2.01
N MET A 396 27.34 -19.39 -2.48
CA MET A 396 28.21 -20.52 -2.17
C MET A 396 28.48 -20.65 -0.66
N LYS A 397 28.81 -19.56 0.04
CA LYS A 397 29.00 -19.61 1.50
C LYS A 397 27.71 -20.00 2.23
N ILE A 398 26.55 -19.49 1.81
CA ILE A 398 25.24 -19.85 2.39
C ILE A 398 24.96 -21.33 2.21
N GLN A 399 25.09 -21.86 0.99
CA GLN A 399 24.81 -23.26 0.68
C GLN A 399 25.70 -24.23 1.45
N HIS A 400 26.94 -23.83 1.78
CA HIS A 400 27.92 -24.65 2.48
C HIS A 400 28.13 -24.27 3.96
N SER A 401 27.27 -23.41 4.51
CA SER A 401 27.41 -22.87 5.88
C SER A 401 27.08 -23.87 7.00
N ASN A 402 26.39 -24.97 6.68
CA ASN A 402 25.83 -25.93 7.64
C ASN A 402 24.94 -25.28 8.72
N LEU A 403 24.38 -24.08 8.46
CA LEU A 403 23.47 -23.41 9.38
C LEU A 403 22.06 -24.00 9.25
N ASP A 404 21.41 -24.27 10.39
CA ASP A 404 20.02 -24.73 10.43
C ASP A 404 19.03 -23.62 10.00
N GLU A 405 19.38 -22.37 10.28
CA GLU A 405 18.57 -21.19 10.00
C GLU A 405 19.37 -20.15 9.20
N PRO A 406 18.79 -19.54 8.15
CA PRO A 406 19.45 -18.49 7.41
C PRO A 406 19.64 -17.26 8.30
N ASP A 407 20.76 -16.57 8.12
CA ASP A 407 21.06 -15.25 8.68
C ASP A 407 20.95 -14.14 7.62
N LEU A 408 20.67 -14.52 6.38
CA LEU A 408 20.57 -13.64 5.23
C LEU A 408 19.55 -14.21 4.24
N ILE A 409 18.69 -13.34 3.70
CA ILE A 409 17.73 -13.70 2.64
C ILE A 409 17.74 -12.65 1.52
N SER A 410 17.28 -13.08 0.34
CA SER A 410 17.05 -12.22 -0.81
C SER A 410 15.56 -11.92 -0.99
N VAL A 411 15.21 -10.63 -1.01
CA VAL A 411 13.84 -10.13 -1.17
C VAL A 411 13.69 -9.37 -2.49
N TYR A 412 12.78 -9.81 -3.35
CA TYR A 412 12.37 -9.11 -4.55
C TYR A 412 11.13 -8.26 -4.26
N VAL A 413 11.14 -7.00 -4.71
CA VAL A 413 9.99 -6.10 -4.68
C VAL A 413 9.73 -5.59 -6.09
N GLY A 414 8.52 -5.81 -6.61
CA GLY A 414 8.07 -5.29 -7.90
C GLY A 414 6.87 -4.38 -7.74
N THR A 415 6.82 -3.28 -8.50
CA THR A 415 5.63 -2.45 -8.65
C THR A 415 5.28 -2.25 -10.13
N TRP A 416 4.01 -2.38 -10.49
CA TRP A 416 3.55 -2.11 -11.84
C TRP A 416 2.11 -1.60 -11.90
N ASN A 417 1.93 -0.38 -12.42
CA ASN A 417 0.64 0.09 -12.86
C ASN A 417 0.30 -0.57 -14.21
N MET A 418 -0.68 -1.48 -14.23
CA MET A 418 -1.05 -2.28 -15.41
C MET A 418 -1.96 -1.52 -16.40
N GLY A 419 -2.33 -0.28 -16.10
CA GLY A 419 -3.12 0.56 -17.00
C GLY A 419 -4.49 -0.04 -17.35
N SER A 420 -5.06 -0.87 -16.47
CA SER A 420 -6.30 -1.62 -16.71
C SER A 420 -6.23 -2.54 -17.93
N THR A 421 -5.05 -3.11 -18.21
CA THR A 421 -4.84 -4.10 -19.28
C THR A 421 -4.35 -5.43 -18.71
N PRO A 422 -4.68 -6.56 -19.37
CA PRO A 422 -4.07 -7.84 -19.05
C PRO A 422 -2.53 -7.80 -19.20
N PRO A 423 -1.80 -8.58 -18.41
CA PRO A 423 -0.35 -8.71 -18.55
C PRO A 423 0.02 -9.41 -19.87
N PRO A 424 1.25 -9.23 -20.37
CA PRO A 424 1.76 -10.05 -21.47
C PRO A 424 1.90 -11.52 -21.05
N ARG A 425 2.14 -12.42 -22.01
CA ARG A 425 2.31 -13.86 -21.73
C ARG A 425 3.51 -14.19 -20.83
N SER A 426 4.52 -13.33 -20.79
CA SER A 426 5.76 -13.55 -20.04
C SER A 426 6.08 -12.34 -19.18
N LEU A 427 6.40 -12.58 -17.91
CA LEU A 427 6.94 -11.59 -16.97
C LEU A 427 8.44 -11.79 -16.71
N ALA A 428 9.13 -12.52 -17.59
CA ALA A 428 10.51 -12.97 -17.36
C ALA A 428 11.45 -11.81 -17.01
N SER A 429 11.44 -10.72 -17.78
CA SER A 429 12.31 -9.56 -17.55
C SER A 429 12.06 -8.93 -16.18
N TRP A 430 10.79 -8.75 -15.81
CA TRP A 430 10.41 -8.17 -14.53
C TRP A 430 10.89 -9.04 -13.37
N LEU A 431 10.47 -10.31 -13.34
CA LEU A 431 10.77 -11.25 -12.26
C LEU A 431 12.25 -11.66 -12.15
N THR A 432 13.08 -11.26 -13.13
CA THR A 432 14.55 -11.47 -13.12
C THR A 432 15.34 -10.16 -13.10
N SER A 433 14.69 -9.02 -12.83
CA SER A 433 15.33 -7.70 -12.74
C SER A 433 16.15 -7.31 -13.98
N ARG A 434 15.60 -7.55 -15.18
CA ARG A 434 16.20 -7.21 -16.48
C ARG A 434 15.52 -6.01 -17.12
N GLY A 435 16.30 -5.20 -17.82
CA GLY A 435 15.87 -3.97 -18.49
C GLY A 435 16.86 -2.85 -18.26
N LEU A 436 16.36 -1.68 -17.88
CA LEU A 436 17.12 -0.44 -17.72
C LEU A 436 17.38 -0.13 -16.24
N GLY A 437 18.43 0.66 -15.96
CA GLY A 437 18.85 1.02 -14.61
C GLY A 437 19.89 0.06 -14.02
N ARG A 438 19.89 -0.07 -12.69
CA ARG A 438 20.77 -1.02 -11.99
C ARG A 438 20.16 -2.41 -12.05
N THR A 439 20.62 -3.22 -13.01
CA THR A 439 20.08 -4.56 -13.28
C THR A 439 21.02 -5.68 -12.82
N GLN A 440 20.47 -6.86 -12.56
CA GLN A 440 21.27 -8.04 -12.20
C GLN A 440 22.05 -8.56 -13.41
N ASP A 441 23.26 -9.08 -13.21
CA ASP A 441 24.02 -9.71 -14.28
C ASP A 441 23.31 -10.97 -14.80
N GLU A 442 23.51 -11.30 -16.07
CA GLU A 442 22.92 -12.51 -16.67
C GLU A 442 23.28 -13.80 -15.91
N THR A 443 24.46 -13.85 -15.28
CA THR A 443 24.89 -15.03 -14.49
C THR A 443 24.13 -15.17 -13.17
N THR A 444 23.59 -14.08 -12.61
CA THR A 444 22.87 -14.08 -11.32
C THR A 444 21.37 -13.87 -11.46
N ALA A 445 20.89 -13.42 -12.62
CA ALA A 445 19.47 -13.20 -12.91
C ALA A 445 18.57 -14.45 -12.77
N CYS A 446 19.16 -15.64 -12.75
CA CYS A 446 18.44 -16.91 -12.54
C CYS A 446 18.53 -17.42 -11.09
N ILE A 447 19.19 -16.69 -10.19
CA ILE A 447 19.23 -17.04 -8.77
C ILE A 447 17.85 -16.74 -8.18
N PRO A 448 17.14 -17.75 -7.64
CA PRO A 448 15.81 -17.55 -7.10
C PRO A 448 15.85 -16.75 -5.79
N HIS A 449 15.04 -15.70 -5.71
CA HIS A 449 14.85 -14.94 -4.48
C HIS A 449 14.06 -15.76 -3.44
N ASP A 450 14.32 -15.52 -2.16
CA ASP A 450 13.63 -16.22 -1.07
C ASP A 450 12.19 -15.75 -0.92
N ILE A 451 11.97 -14.45 -1.13
CA ILE A 451 10.67 -13.78 -1.07
C ILE A 451 10.45 -12.93 -2.32
N TYR A 452 9.28 -13.06 -2.95
CA TYR A 452 8.79 -12.18 -4.00
C TYR A 452 7.59 -11.38 -3.50
N VAL A 453 7.69 -10.06 -3.56
CA VAL A 453 6.60 -9.14 -3.22
C VAL A 453 6.19 -8.36 -4.47
N ILE A 454 4.97 -8.60 -4.93
CA ILE A 454 4.46 -8.06 -6.19
C ILE A 454 3.29 -7.11 -5.92
N GLY A 455 3.52 -5.81 -6.11
CA GLY A 455 2.51 -4.77 -6.10
C GLY A 455 2.03 -4.42 -7.49
N THR A 456 0.72 -4.34 -7.67
CA THR A 456 0.13 -3.83 -8.91
C THR A 456 -0.91 -2.76 -8.63
N GLN A 457 -1.05 -1.80 -9.54
CA GLN A 457 -2.12 -0.81 -9.57
C GLN A 457 -2.83 -0.89 -10.92
N GLU A 458 -4.11 -0.49 -10.97
CA GLU A 458 -4.93 -0.66 -12.19
C GLU A 458 -4.89 -2.09 -12.75
N ASN A 459 -4.77 -3.08 -11.87
CA ASN A 459 -4.80 -4.49 -12.25
C ASN A 459 -6.24 -4.89 -12.59
N SER A 460 -6.46 -5.31 -13.84
CA SER A 460 -7.77 -5.73 -14.35
C SER A 460 -8.09 -7.20 -14.13
N LEU A 461 -7.10 -8.03 -13.77
CA LEU A 461 -7.30 -9.47 -13.59
C LEU A 461 -8.03 -9.79 -12.29
N GLY A 462 -8.65 -10.96 -12.23
CA GLY A 462 -9.19 -11.51 -10.98
C GLY A 462 -8.07 -11.81 -9.97
N ASP A 463 -8.40 -11.86 -8.68
CA ASP A 463 -7.46 -12.15 -7.61
C ASP A 463 -6.78 -13.53 -7.77
N ARG A 464 -7.59 -14.57 -7.97
CA ARG A 464 -7.10 -15.93 -8.20
C ARG A 464 -6.26 -16.04 -9.47
N GLU A 465 -6.75 -15.45 -10.56
CA GLU A 465 -6.08 -15.47 -11.87
C GLU A 465 -4.69 -14.82 -11.80
N TRP A 466 -4.58 -13.67 -11.13
CA TRP A 466 -3.30 -12.99 -10.97
C TRP A 466 -2.30 -13.81 -10.15
N VAL A 467 -2.75 -14.41 -9.04
CA VAL A 467 -1.90 -15.26 -8.19
C VAL A 467 -1.42 -16.51 -8.96
N GLU A 468 -2.33 -17.19 -9.66
CA GLU A 468 -1.99 -18.37 -10.47
C GLU A 468 -1.01 -18.02 -11.59
N PHE A 469 -1.20 -16.89 -12.26
CA PHE A 469 -0.31 -16.40 -13.30
C PHE A 469 1.11 -16.11 -12.76
N LEU A 470 1.22 -15.46 -11.60
CA LEU A 470 2.50 -15.22 -10.94
C LEU A 470 3.20 -16.52 -10.53
N ARG A 471 2.48 -17.45 -9.90
CA ARG A 471 3.02 -18.76 -9.50
C ARG A 471 3.50 -19.57 -10.70
N ALA A 472 2.71 -19.61 -11.77
CA ALA A 472 3.08 -20.28 -13.01
C ALA A 472 4.33 -19.65 -13.63
N SER A 473 4.39 -18.32 -13.68
CA SER A 473 5.56 -17.59 -14.19
C SER A 473 6.83 -17.89 -13.40
N LEU A 474 6.77 -17.82 -12.06
CA LEU A 474 7.89 -18.15 -11.18
C LEU A 474 8.30 -19.61 -11.29
N LYS A 475 7.34 -20.55 -11.37
CA LYS A 475 7.61 -21.98 -11.57
C LYS A 475 8.33 -22.24 -12.89
N THR A 476 7.91 -21.58 -13.97
CA THR A 476 8.57 -21.69 -15.28
C THR A 476 9.98 -21.10 -15.26
N LEU A 477 10.19 -19.97 -14.58
CA LEU A 477 11.49 -19.27 -14.58
C LEU A 477 12.51 -19.89 -13.61
N MET A 478 12.05 -20.31 -12.43
CA MET A 478 12.91 -20.71 -11.31
C MET A 478 12.86 -22.21 -11.01
N ALA A 479 11.97 -22.96 -11.65
CA ALA A 479 11.69 -24.37 -11.33
C ALA A 479 11.26 -24.61 -9.87
N ILE A 480 10.72 -23.59 -9.20
CA ILE A 480 10.27 -23.63 -7.80
C ILE A 480 8.78 -23.34 -7.74
N ASP A 481 8.02 -24.16 -7.01
CA ASP A 481 6.60 -23.92 -6.75
C ASP A 481 6.42 -23.05 -5.50
N TYR A 482 6.58 -21.73 -5.68
CA TYR A 482 6.46 -20.75 -4.60
C TYR A 482 5.11 -20.82 -3.87
N ARG A 483 5.16 -20.64 -2.55
CA ARG A 483 4.01 -20.59 -1.65
C ARG A 483 3.50 -19.17 -1.50
N VAL A 484 2.19 -18.99 -1.47
CA VAL A 484 1.57 -17.67 -1.24
C VAL A 484 1.48 -17.43 0.26
N VAL A 485 2.16 -16.39 0.75
CA VAL A 485 2.07 -15.95 2.15
C VAL A 485 0.80 -15.15 2.35
N ALA A 486 0.54 -14.18 1.47
CA ALA A 486 -0.63 -13.33 1.55
C ALA A 486 -0.99 -12.70 0.21
N LEU A 487 -2.27 -12.41 0.05
CA LEU A 487 -2.84 -11.55 -0.98
C LEU A 487 -3.69 -10.48 -0.27
N GLN A 488 -3.49 -9.21 -0.63
CA GLN A 488 -4.39 -8.13 -0.20
C GLN A 488 -4.74 -7.25 -1.38
N CYS A 489 -6.04 -6.94 -1.52
CA CYS A 489 -6.57 -6.14 -2.60
C CYS A 489 -7.40 -4.97 -2.07
N LEU A 490 -7.41 -3.88 -2.82
CA LEU A 490 -8.31 -2.74 -2.66
C LEU A 490 -8.61 -2.18 -4.05
N TRP A 491 -9.82 -2.47 -4.56
CA TRP A 491 -10.18 -2.24 -5.96
C TRP A 491 -9.16 -2.91 -6.90
N SER A 492 -8.46 -2.11 -7.74
CA SER A 492 -7.45 -2.58 -8.67
C SER A 492 -6.00 -2.42 -8.15
N ILE A 493 -5.84 -2.16 -6.84
CA ILE A 493 -4.55 -2.14 -6.14
C ILE A 493 -4.39 -3.49 -5.45
N LYS A 494 -3.32 -4.23 -5.75
CA LYS A 494 -3.08 -5.57 -5.20
C LYS A 494 -1.65 -5.74 -4.73
N ILE A 495 -1.45 -6.50 -3.67
CA ILE A 495 -0.13 -6.96 -3.23
C ILE A 495 -0.18 -8.48 -3.04
N VAL A 496 0.81 -9.18 -3.60
CA VAL A 496 1.01 -10.63 -3.44
C VAL A 496 2.39 -10.85 -2.84
N VAL A 497 2.46 -11.62 -1.76
CA VAL A 497 3.73 -12.08 -1.18
C VAL A 497 3.85 -13.58 -1.44
N LEU A 498 4.95 -13.98 -2.08
CA LEU A 498 5.29 -15.37 -2.32
C LEU A 498 6.64 -15.71 -1.68
N VAL A 499 6.80 -16.93 -1.22
CA VAL A 499 8.00 -17.41 -0.53
C VAL A 499 8.43 -18.79 -1.06
N LYS A 500 9.74 -19.07 -1.04
CA LYS A 500 10.23 -20.43 -1.31
C LYS A 500 9.58 -21.45 -0.34
N PRO A 501 9.26 -22.67 -0.79
CA PRO A 501 8.62 -23.69 0.06
C PRO A 501 9.38 -23.97 1.36
N GLU A 502 10.71 -23.99 1.32
CA GLU A 502 11.55 -24.26 2.50
C GLU A 502 11.42 -23.21 3.61
N HIS A 503 11.01 -21.98 3.30
CA HIS A 503 10.82 -20.94 4.32
C HIS A 503 9.37 -20.81 4.80
N GLU A 504 8.42 -21.59 4.26
CA GLU A 504 7.03 -21.60 4.73
C GLU A 504 6.92 -21.78 6.26
N PRO A 505 7.67 -22.69 6.92
CA PRO A 505 7.62 -22.85 8.38
C PRO A 505 8.23 -21.68 9.17
N ARG A 506 8.99 -20.80 8.52
CA ARG A 506 9.68 -19.65 9.13
C ARG A 506 8.80 -18.39 9.16
N ILE A 507 7.71 -18.40 8.40
CA ILE A 507 6.77 -17.29 8.32
C ILE A 507 5.73 -17.41 9.43
N SER A 508 5.54 -16.35 10.20
CA SER A 508 4.49 -16.27 11.22
C SER A 508 3.90 -14.86 11.31
N HIS A 509 2.82 -14.69 12.08
CA HIS A 509 2.19 -13.39 12.35
C HIS A 509 1.86 -12.60 11.07
N VAL A 510 1.27 -13.28 10.09
CA VAL A 510 0.86 -12.66 8.83
C VAL A 510 -0.34 -11.75 9.10
N HIS A 511 -0.20 -10.47 8.76
CA HIS A 511 -1.25 -9.47 8.84
C HIS A 511 -1.41 -8.76 7.49
N THR A 512 -2.64 -8.40 7.14
CA THR A 512 -2.95 -7.62 5.96
C THR A 512 -3.84 -6.43 6.31
N SER A 513 -3.74 -5.36 5.53
CA SER A 513 -4.54 -4.15 5.75
C SER A 513 -4.71 -3.35 4.47
N SER A 514 -5.70 -2.47 4.42
CA SER A 514 -5.88 -1.54 3.30
C SER A 514 -6.46 -0.20 3.77
N VAL A 515 -6.12 0.87 3.06
CA VAL A 515 -6.59 2.22 3.34
C VAL A 515 -7.06 2.87 2.05
N LYS A 516 -8.27 3.44 2.06
CA LYS A 516 -8.82 4.23 0.98
C LYS A 516 -8.39 5.70 1.14
N THR A 517 -7.87 6.31 0.08
CA THR A 517 -7.40 7.71 0.07
C THR A 517 -7.94 8.53 -1.10
N GLY A 518 -8.95 7.99 -1.78
CA GLY A 518 -9.73 8.67 -2.82
C GLY A 518 -10.39 9.97 -2.34
N ILE A 519 -11.21 10.59 -3.19
CA ILE A 519 -11.99 11.78 -2.83
C ILE A 519 -12.82 11.46 -1.56
N ALA A 520 -12.78 12.34 -0.57
CA ALA A 520 -13.38 12.15 0.76
C ALA A 520 -12.98 10.81 1.44
N ASN A 521 -11.78 10.29 1.14
CA ASN A 521 -11.20 9.05 1.68
C ASN A 521 -12.07 7.79 1.49
N THR A 522 -13.04 7.83 0.58
CA THR A 522 -14.00 6.74 0.33
C THR A 522 -14.32 6.53 -1.14
N LEU A 523 -14.15 7.56 -1.99
CA LEU A 523 -14.56 7.53 -3.39
C LEU A 523 -13.34 7.58 -4.35
N GLY A 524 -13.26 6.62 -5.28
CA GLY A 524 -12.22 6.58 -6.32
C GLY A 524 -11.07 5.61 -6.03
N ASN A 525 -10.36 5.19 -7.07
CA ASN A 525 -9.42 4.06 -7.09
C ASN A 525 -8.02 4.34 -6.48
N LYS A 526 -7.96 5.11 -5.38
CA LYS A 526 -6.71 5.54 -4.74
C LYS A 526 -6.65 5.09 -3.29
N GLY A 527 -5.49 4.60 -2.88
CA GLY A 527 -5.33 3.96 -1.58
C GLY A 527 -4.02 3.20 -1.46
N ALA A 528 -3.96 2.36 -0.43
CA ALA A 528 -2.89 1.42 -0.21
C ALA A 528 -3.41 0.08 0.27
N VAL A 529 -2.63 -0.96 0.00
CA VAL A 529 -2.74 -2.29 0.57
C VAL A 529 -1.39 -2.63 1.20
N GLY A 530 -1.38 -3.40 2.27
CA GLY A 530 -0.14 -3.86 2.84
C GLY A 530 -0.24 -5.22 3.49
N VAL A 531 0.93 -5.83 3.65
CA VAL A 531 1.18 -7.13 4.25
C VAL A 531 2.35 -7.00 5.20
N SER A 532 2.26 -7.62 6.38
CA SER A 532 3.39 -7.78 7.28
C SER A 532 3.46 -9.21 7.79
N PHE A 533 4.66 -9.67 8.14
CA PHE A 533 4.88 -10.97 8.77
C PHE A 533 6.22 -10.97 9.53
N LEU A 534 6.41 -11.97 10.38
CA LEU A 534 7.73 -12.33 10.91
C LEU A 534 8.34 -13.39 10.02
N PHE A 535 9.59 -13.20 9.63
CA PHE A 535 10.48 -14.26 9.15
C PHE A 535 11.42 -14.59 10.31
N ASN A 536 11.20 -15.72 10.96
CA ASN A 536 11.87 -16.04 12.22
C ASN A 536 11.74 -14.87 13.23
N GLY A 537 12.87 -14.31 13.70
CA GLY A 537 12.88 -13.19 14.64
C GLY A 537 12.84 -11.80 13.98
N THR A 538 12.74 -11.71 12.65
CA THR A 538 12.82 -10.44 11.91
C THR A 538 11.46 -10.04 11.35
N SER A 539 11.01 -8.82 11.63
CA SER A 539 9.70 -8.33 11.18
C SER A 539 9.78 -7.56 9.87
N PHE A 540 8.89 -7.91 8.94
CA PHE A 540 8.77 -7.30 7.63
C PHE A 540 7.42 -6.61 7.46
N GLY A 541 7.42 -5.43 6.86
CA GLY A 541 6.23 -4.73 6.38
C GLY A 541 6.37 -4.36 4.91
N PHE A 542 5.31 -4.53 4.13
CA PHE A 542 5.24 -4.20 2.71
C PHE A 542 3.98 -3.40 2.43
N ILE A 543 4.11 -2.23 1.81
CA ILE A 543 2.99 -1.34 1.48
C ILE A 543 3.04 -1.05 -0.02
N ASN A 544 2.00 -1.45 -0.74
CA ASN A 544 1.76 -1.07 -2.12
C ASN A 544 0.67 0.02 -2.17
N CYS A 545 0.91 1.14 -2.85
CA CYS A 545 -0.10 2.19 -2.99
C CYS A 545 -0.30 2.71 -4.42
N HIS A 546 -1.39 3.43 -4.60
CA HIS A 546 -1.71 4.22 -5.79
C HIS A 546 -2.18 5.60 -5.31
N LEU A 547 -1.31 6.60 -5.44
CA LEU A 547 -1.56 7.95 -4.90
C LEU A 547 -2.20 8.87 -5.94
N ALA A 548 -2.70 10.02 -5.49
CA ALA A 548 -3.39 10.99 -6.36
C ALA A 548 -2.56 11.41 -7.60
N SER A 549 -3.18 11.30 -8.78
CA SER A 549 -2.54 11.62 -10.06
C SER A 549 -2.71 13.08 -10.47
N GLY A 550 -1.72 13.60 -11.18
CA GLY A 550 -1.67 14.98 -11.67
C GLY A 550 -0.49 15.77 -11.14
N SER A 551 0.19 16.51 -12.02
CA SER A 551 1.38 17.29 -11.66
C SER A 551 1.09 18.33 -10.58
N GLU A 552 -0.13 18.88 -10.57
CA GLU A 552 -0.60 19.88 -9.61
C GLU A 552 -0.95 19.33 -8.21
N LYS A 553 -0.94 18.01 -8.02
CA LYS A 553 -1.51 17.35 -6.82
C LYS A 553 -0.47 16.86 -5.81
N THR A 554 0.72 17.47 -5.77
CA THR A 554 1.79 17.10 -4.83
C THR A 554 1.31 17.10 -3.39
N HIS A 555 0.65 18.18 -2.95
CA HIS A 555 0.11 18.26 -1.59
C HIS A 555 -0.90 17.15 -1.27
N ARG A 556 -1.74 16.75 -2.25
CA ARG A 556 -2.68 15.64 -2.06
C ARG A 556 -1.96 14.29 -1.94
N ARG A 557 -0.86 14.08 -2.66
CA ARG A 557 -0.02 12.87 -2.49
C ARG A 557 0.61 12.81 -1.11
N ASN A 558 1.12 13.93 -0.60
CA ASN A 558 1.63 14.01 0.76
C ASN A 558 0.54 13.67 1.79
N GLN A 559 -0.66 14.22 1.62
CA GLN A 559 -1.80 13.87 2.48
C GLN A 559 -2.17 12.39 2.38
N ASN A 560 -2.17 11.81 1.17
CA ASN A 560 -2.41 10.38 1.00
C ASN A 560 -1.36 9.54 1.75
N TYR A 561 -0.08 9.93 1.69
CA TYR A 561 0.98 9.30 2.47
C TYR A 561 0.69 9.36 3.98
N SER A 562 0.36 10.54 4.52
CA SER A 562 0.04 10.71 5.93
C SER A 562 -1.20 9.92 6.37
N ASP A 563 -2.23 9.85 5.52
CA ASP A 563 -3.45 9.08 5.79
C ASP A 563 -3.16 7.58 5.80
N ILE A 564 -2.36 7.07 4.86
CA ILE A 564 -1.92 5.66 4.84
C ILE A 564 -1.09 5.36 6.09
N LEU A 565 -0.13 6.22 6.42
CA LEU A 565 0.74 6.03 7.57
C LEU A 565 -0.04 5.92 8.89
N ARG A 566 -1.09 6.73 9.03
CA ARG A 566 -1.92 6.79 10.24
C ARG A 566 -2.95 5.67 10.32
N SER A 567 -3.51 5.26 9.18
CA SER A 567 -4.68 4.38 9.16
C SER A 567 -4.39 2.94 8.77
N LEU A 568 -3.23 2.64 8.19
CA LEU A 568 -2.88 1.28 7.80
C LEU A 568 -2.45 0.49 9.05
N VAL A 569 -3.21 -0.54 9.40
CA VAL A 569 -2.99 -1.32 10.63
C VAL A 569 -2.26 -2.61 10.28
N LEU A 570 -0.93 -2.60 10.45
CA LEU A 570 -0.09 -3.78 10.27
C LEU A 570 0.82 -4.00 11.48
N GLY A 571 1.36 -5.21 11.57
CA GLY A 571 2.31 -5.63 12.60
C GLY A 571 1.67 -5.91 13.96
N ASP A 572 2.52 -5.96 14.97
CA ASP A 572 2.13 -6.25 16.35
C ASP A 572 1.22 -5.15 16.90
N LYS A 573 0.03 -5.55 17.36
CA LYS A 573 -0.98 -4.64 17.93
C LYS A 573 -0.49 -3.95 19.20
N ARG A 574 0.45 -4.54 19.94
CA ARG A 574 1.08 -3.92 21.13
C ARG A 574 1.85 -2.67 20.74
N LEU A 575 2.39 -2.64 19.52
CA LEU A 575 3.04 -1.47 18.95
C LEU A 575 2.06 -0.50 18.27
N GLY A 576 0.76 -0.63 18.52
CA GLY A 576 -0.30 0.19 17.91
C GLY A 576 -0.16 1.70 18.16
N ALA A 577 0.53 2.09 19.24
CA ALA A 577 0.83 3.47 19.57
C ALA A 577 2.02 4.06 18.78
N PHE A 578 2.87 3.20 18.19
CA PHE A 578 4.00 3.63 17.37
C PHE A 578 3.56 3.88 15.94
N ASP A 579 4.16 4.90 15.32
CA ASP A 579 4.09 5.07 13.88
C ASP A 579 4.44 3.79 13.14
N LEU A 580 3.72 3.52 12.05
CA LEU A 580 3.92 2.34 11.21
C LEU A 580 5.38 2.20 10.74
N THR A 581 6.10 3.33 10.60
CA THR A 581 7.51 3.36 10.19
C THR A 581 8.51 2.78 11.20
N LEU A 582 8.08 2.51 12.44
CA LEU A 582 8.92 1.98 13.52
C LEU A 582 8.56 0.54 13.90
N ARG A 583 7.42 0.01 13.45
CA ARG A 583 6.90 -1.30 13.87
C ARG A 583 7.65 -2.50 13.27
N PHE A 584 8.41 -2.29 12.21
CA PHE A 584 9.07 -3.37 11.46
C PHE A 584 10.57 -3.17 11.42
N THR A 585 11.33 -4.27 11.53
CA THR A 585 12.77 -4.28 11.29
C THR A 585 13.07 -3.78 9.89
N HIS A 586 12.29 -4.23 8.89
CA HIS A 586 12.34 -3.73 7.51
C HIS A 586 10.94 -3.40 6.99
N LEU A 587 10.72 -2.13 6.63
CA LEU A 587 9.51 -1.64 5.98
C LEU A 587 9.81 -1.23 4.55
N PHE A 588 9.15 -1.85 3.58
CA PHE A 588 9.19 -1.50 2.17
C PHE A 588 7.90 -0.80 1.76
N TRP A 589 8.01 0.36 1.14
CA TRP A 589 6.87 1.14 0.63
C TRP A 589 7.08 1.46 -0.84
N PHE A 590 6.17 0.97 -1.67
CA PHE A 590 6.26 1.03 -3.11
C PHE A 590 4.90 1.27 -3.75
N GLY A 591 4.88 1.53 -5.06
CA GLY A 591 3.65 1.67 -5.81
C GLY A 591 3.75 2.70 -6.92
N ASP A 592 2.59 3.04 -7.49
CA ASP A 592 2.42 4.23 -8.32
C ASP A 592 2.20 5.43 -7.38
N LEU A 593 3.32 6.04 -6.96
CA LEU A 593 3.34 7.20 -6.09
C LEU A 593 2.90 8.47 -6.83
N ASN A 594 2.86 8.45 -8.16
CA ASN A 594 2.32 9.52 -9.02
C ASN A 594 2.98 10.91 -8.87
N TYR A 595 4.14 11.03 -8.22
CA TYR A 595 4.96 12.25 -8.25
C TYR A 595 5.49 12.50 -9.66
N ARG A 596 5.60 13.77 -10.04
CA ARG A 596 5.91 14.20 -11.42
C ARG A 596 7.18 15.03 -11.47
N LEU A 597 7.68 15.25 -12.68
CA LEU A 597 8.72 16.24 -12.94
C LEU A 597 8.11 17.64 -13.04
N ASP A 598 8.72 18.61 -12.38
CA ASP A 598 8.34 20.02 -12.45
C ASP A 598 9.22 20.76 -13.47
N MET A 599 9.04 20.42 -14.74
CA MET A 599 9.84 20.93 -15.88
C MET A 599 9.02 20.88 -17.17
N ASP A 600 9.36 21.71 -18.16
CA ASP A 600 8.72 21.68 -19.47
C ASP A 600 8.96 20.35 -20.19
N VAL A 601 7.96 19.91 -20.96
CA VAL A 601 8.00 18.61 -21.63
C VAL A 601 9.12 18.50 -22.67
N GLN A 602 9.47 19.58 -23.37
CA GLN A 602 10.51 19.55 -24.39
C GLN A 602 11.89 19.37 -23.76
N ASP A 603 12.16 20.07 -22.65
CA ASP A 603 13.40 19.94 -21.88
C ASP A 603 13.53 18.53 -21.29
N ILE A 604 12.44 17.99 -20.74
CA ILE A 604 12.38 16.61 -20.25
C ILE A 604 12.77 15.62 -21.35
N LEU A 605 12.14 15.71 -22.52
CA LEU A 605 12.43 14.81 -23.65
C LEU A 605 13.88 14.94 -24.15
N ALA A 606 14.43 16.16 -24.16
CA ALA A 606 15.81 16.41 -24.53
C ALA A 606 16.80 15.74 -23.56
N HIS A 607 16.59 15.87 -22.25
CA HIS A 607 17.40 15.19 -21.24
C HIS A 607 17.26 13.66 -21.29
N ILE A 608 16.06 13.14 -21.52
CA ILE A 608 15.83 11.68 -21.68
C ILE A 608 16.63 11.15 -22.87
N THR A 609 16.59 11.84 -24.02
CA THR A 609 17.32 11.43 -25.23
C THR A 609 18.83 11.38 -25.00
N LYS A 610 19.34 12.34 -24.22
CA LYS A 610 20.76 12.40 -23.80
C LYS A 610 21.10 11.47 -22.64
N LYS A 611 20.10 10.84 -22.00
CA LYS A 611 20.22 10.04 -20.76
C LYS A 611 20.81 10.84 -19.58
N GLU A 612 20.49 12.13 -19.52
CA GLU A 612 20.91 13.07 -18.46
C GLU A 612 19.89 13.06 -17.31
N PHE A 613 19.73 11.92 -16.63
CA PHE A 613 18.68 11.77 -15.61
C PHE A 613 18.90 12.60 -14.35
N GLU A 614 20.15 12.92 -14.00
CA GLU A 614 20.48 13.71 -12.81
C GLU A 614 19.77 15.08 -12.81
N ALA A 615 19.75 15.77 -13.96
CA ALA A 615 19.08 17.05 -14.10
C ALA A 615 17.56 16.95 -13.90
N LEU A 616 16.97 15.82 -14.30
CA LEU A 616 15.53 15.56 -14.12
C LEU A 616 15.21 15.16 -12.68
N LEU A 617 16.10 14.39 -12.02
CA LEU A 617 15.92 13.98 -10.62
C LEU A 617 15.97 15.17 -9.65
N ALA A 618 16.70 16.24 -10.01
CA ALA A 618 16.72 17.50 -9.24
C ALA A 618 15.36 18.23 -9.23
N VAL A 619 14.47 17.94 -10.18
CA VAL A 619 13.11 18.52 -10.26
C VAL A 619 12.01 17.47 -10.04
N ASP A 620 12.37 16.27 -9.59
CA ASP A 620 11.43 15.22 -9.22
C ASP A 620 10.70 15.59 -7.93
N GLN A 621 9.38 15.69 -7.99
CA GLN A 621 8.59 16.14 -6.84
C GLN A 621 8.73 15.24 -5.61
N LEU A 622 8.98 13.93 -5.76
CA LEU A 622 9.19 13.05 -4.60
C LEU A 622 10.50 13.41 -3.91
N ASN A 623 11.59 13.57 -4.67
CA ASN A 623 12.89 13.99 -4.13
C ASN A 623 12.77 15.35 -3.42
N LEU A 624 12.17 16.34 -4.07
CA LEU A 624 11.99 17.68 -3.49
C LEU A 624 11.14 17.68 -2.21
N GLU A 625 10.09 16.86 -2.13
CA GLU A 625 9.25 16.82 -0.91
C GLU A 625 9.88 15.97 0.21
N ARG A 626 10.75 15.00 -0.13
CA ARG A 626 11.60 14.28 0.84
C ARG A 626 12.67 15.20 1.43
N GLU A 627 13.35 16.00 0.60
CA GLU A 627 14.34 16.99 1.06
C GLU A 627 13.72 18.05 1.98
N LYS A 628 12.46 18.41 1.74
CA LYS A 628 11.67 19.30 2.62
C LYS A 628 11.11 18.60 3.85
N ASN A 629 11.45 17.34 4.10
CA ASN A 629 10.96 16.51 5.21
C ASN A 629 9.43 16.42 5.31
N LYS A 630 8.71 16.44 4.18
CA LYS A 630 7.22 16.38 4.18
C LYS A 630 6.66 14.97 4.02
N VAL A 631 7.43 14.07 3.41
CA VAL A 631 7.01 12.69 3.11
C VAL A 631 8.21 11.76 3.17
N PHE A 632 7.96 10.49 3.46
CA PHE A 632 8.97 9.42 3.44
C PHE A 632 10.25 9.78 4.24
N LEU A 633 10.04 10.39 5.40
CA LEU A 633 11.11 10.85 6.27
C LEU A 633 12.02 9.68 6.69
N ARG A 634 13.32 9.82 6.44
CA ARG A 634 14.35 8.79 6.69
C ARG A 634 14.14 7.47 5.93
N PHE A 635 13.34 7.45 4.86
CA PHE A 635 13.34 6.33 3.93
C PHE A 635 14.51 6.46 2.95
N SER A 636 15.11 5.33 2.62
CA SER A 636 16.08 5.16 1.56
C SER A 636 15.38 4.81 0.25
N GLU A 637 16.01 5.19 -0.86
CA GLU A 637 15.63 4.81 -2.22
C GLU A 637 16.91 4.49 -3.00
N GLY A 638 16.86 3.53 -3.92
CA GLY A 638 18.02 3.19 -4.75
C GLY A 638 18.29 4.26 -5.80
N ASP A 639 19.53 4.34 -6.28
CA ASP A 639 19.91 5.30 -7.32
C ASP A 639 19.12 5.06 -8.61
N ILE A 640 18.39 6.08 -9.06
CA ILE A 640 17.59 6.02 -10.29
C ILE A 640 18.51 6.26 -11.49
N SER A 641 18.79 5.19 -12.22
CA SER A 641 19.61 5.18 -13.44
C SER A 641 18.83 4.70 -14.68
N PHE A 642 17.50 4.67 -14.58
CA PHE A 642 16.56 4.27 -15.63
C PHE A 642 15.68 5.45 -16.03
N PRO A 643 15.16 5.50 -17.27
CA PRO A 643 14.32 6.61 -17.73
C PRO A 643 12.97 6.65 -17.01
N PRO A 644 12.23 7.78 -17.07
CA PRO A 644 10.89 7.88 -16.53
C PRO A 644 9.98 6.72 -16.96
N THR A 645 9.24 6.14 -16.02
CA THR A 645 8.45 4.93 -16.25
C THR A 645 7.07 5.21 -16.83
N TYR A 646 6.66 6.48 -16.81
CA TYR A 646 5.39 7.01 -17.30
C TYR A 646 5.67 8.25 -18.15
N ARG A 647 4.88 8.61 -19.18
CA ARG A 647 3.77 7.87 -19.78
C ARG A 647 4.14 7.38 -21.16
N TYR A 648 4.26 6.08 -21.34
CA TYR A 648 4.58 5.50 -22.65
C TYR A 648 3.35 5.33 -23.54
N GLU A 649 3.58 5.27 -24.84
CA GLU A 649 2.63 4.65 -25.77
C GLU A 649 2.49 3.15 -25.49
N ARG A 650 1.29 2.58 -25.58
CA ARG A 650 1.11 1.13 -25.43
C ARG A 650 1.61 0.41 -26.68
N GLY A 651 2.33 -0.69 -26.51
CA GLY A 651 2.92 -1.48 -27.60
C GLY A 651 4.37 -1.11 -27.94
N SER A 652 4.88 0.04 -27.49
CA SER A 652 6.27 0.46 -27.70
C SER A 652 6.84 1.19 -26.47
N ARG A 653 8.16 1.20 -26.29
CA ARG A 653 8.89 2.06 -25.33
C ARG A 653 9.71 3.16 -26.02
N ASP A 654 9.52 3.36 -27.31
CA ASP A 654 10.27 4.34 -28.10
C ASP A 654 9.75 5.77 -27.92
N SER A 655 8.48 5.93 -27.50
CA SER A 655 7.79 7.21 -27.45
C SER A 655 6.99 7.42 -26.17
N TYR A 656 7.03 8.65 -25.66
CA TYR A 656 6.22 9.13 -24.55
C TYR A 656 4.96 9.85 -25.02
N MET A 657 3.81 9.45 -24.49
CA MET A 657 2.50 10.03 -24.76
C MET A 657 2.14 11.09 -23.71
N TRP A 658 2.71 12.29 -23.89
CA TRP A 658 2.54 13.38 -22.92
C TRP A 658 1.26 14.20 -23.11
N GLN A 659 0.62 14.14 -24.28
CA GLN A 659 -0.68 14.76 -24.52
C GLN A 659 -1.81 13.78 -24.19
N LYS A 660 -2.72 14.17 -23.29
CA LYS A 660 -3.94 13.42 -22.99
C LYS A 660 -5.17 14.26 -23.28
N PHE A 661 -5.86 13.95 -24.36
CA PHE A 661 -7.12 14.58 -24.72
C PHE A 661 -8.25 14.07 -23.84
N LYS A 662 -8.99 15.00 -23.23
CA LYS A 662 -10.22 14.74 -22.48
C LYS A 662 -11.35 15.62 -23.01
N PRO A 663 -12.62 15.32 -22.73
CA PRO A 663 -13.74 16.20 -23.07
C PRO A 663 -13.57 17.62 -22.51
N THR A 664 -12.88 17.78 -21.37
CA THR A 664 -12.59 19.07 -20.73
C THR A 664 -11.35 19.78 -21.29
N GLY A 665 -10.76 19.29 -22.38
CA GLY A 665 -9.54 19.85 -23.00
C GLY A 665 -8.32 18.93 -22.93
N MET A 666 -7.18 19.45 -23.40
CA MET A 666 -5.90 18.72 -23.41
C MET A 666 -5.21 18.84 -22.04
N ARG A 667 -4.88 17.70 -21.43
CA ARG A 667 -4.02 17.63 -20.24
C ARG A 667 -2.62 17.19 -20.63
N ILE A 668 -1.62 17.91 -20.15
CA ILE A 668 -0.21 17.53 -20.27
C ILE A 668 0.15 16.58 -19.12
N ASN A 669 0.68 15.41 -19.44
CA ASN A 669 1.27 14.46 -18.50
C ASN A 669 2.71 14.23 -18.94
N VAL A 670 3.62 15.07 -18.47
CA VAL A 670 5.04 14.94 -18.80
C VAL A 670 5.60 13.57 -18.38
N PRO A 671 6.67 13.07 -19.03
CA PRO A 671 7.37 11.89 -18.55
C PRO A 671 7.75 12.04 -17.07
N SER A 672 7.55 11.00 -16.25
CA SER A 672 7.79 11.04 -14.81
C SER A 672 8.10 9.67 -14.21
N TRP A 673 8.90 9.65 -13.14
CA TRP A 673 9.10 8.46 -12.28
C TRP A 673 7.95 8.33 -11.28
N CYS A 674 6.81 7.88 -11.77
CA CYS A 674 5.61 7.64 -10.97
C CYS A 674 5.76 6.40 -10.08
N ASP A 675 6.44 5.37 -10.60
CA ASP A 675 6.54 4.03 -10.01
C ASP A 675 7.84 3.90 -9.20
N ARG A 676 7.74 3.73 -7.87
CA ARG A 676 8.90 3.85 -6.95
C ARG A 676 8.92 2.76 -5.90
N ILE A 677 10.12 2.45 -5.38
CA ILE A 677 10.35 1.51 -4.28
C ILE A 677 11.29 2.14 -3.25
N LEU A 678 10.77 2.36 -2.05
CA LEU A 678 11.50 2.93 -0.91
C LEU A 678 11.53 1.93 0.24
N TRP A 679 12.51 2.04 1.12
CA TRP A 679 12.57 1.24 2.34
C TRP A 679 13.06 2.03 3.54
N LYS A 680 12.67 1.59 4.73
CA LYS A 680 13.20 2.05 6.01
C LYS A 680 13.50 0.82 6.85
N SER A 681 14.63 0.84 7.56
CA SER A 681 15.02 -0.27 8.42
C SER A 681 15.47 0.24 9.77
N HIS A 682 15.37 -0.62 10.78
CA HIS A 682 15.90 -0.33 12.10
C HIS A 682 17.42 -0.08 12.04
N PRO A 683 17.99 0.75 12.94
CA PRO A 683 19.41 1.05 12.94
C PRO A 683 20.25 -0.22 13.11
N GLU A 684 21.46 -0.22 12.53
CA GLU A 684 22.43 -1.32 12.63
C GLU A 684 21.91 -2.68 12.09
N THR A 685 20.93 -2.65 11.18
CA THR A 685 20.46 -3.84 10.45
C THR A 685 21.09 -3.93 9.05
N HIS A 686 21.31 -5.15 8.56
CA HIS A 686 21.88 -5.37 7.23
C HIS A 686 20.79 -5.31 6.16
N VAL A 687 20.85 -4.31 5.28
CA VAL A 687 20.01 -4.23 4.08
C VAL A 687 20.80 -3.61 2.93
N VAL A 688 20.88 -4.32 1.81
CA VAL A 688 21.60 -3.86 0.61
C VAL A 688 20.68 -3.95 -0.60
N CYS A 689 20.45 -2.83 -1.27
CA CYS A 689 19.76 -2.80 -2.56
C CYS A 689 20.72 -3.24 -3.67
N ASN A 690 20.44 -4.40 -4.29
CA ASN A 690 21.28 -5.03 -5.29
C ASN A 690 20.91 -4.63 -6.72
N SER A 691 19.62 -4.39 -6.97
CA SER A 691 19.09 -3.88 -8.24
C SER A 691 17.97 -2.87 -7.98
N TYR A 692 17.85 -1.89 -8.87
CA TYR A 692 16.71 -0.97 -8.96
C TYR A 692 16.59 -0.47 -10.40
N GLY A 693 15.48 -0.80 -11.06
CA GLY A 693 15.34 -0.61 -12.50
C GLY A 693 13.93 -0.81 -13.01
N CYS A 694 13.75 -0.67 -14.32
CA CYS A 694 12.49 -0.92 -15.00
C CYS A 694 12.68 -1.82 -16.22
N THR A 695 11.62 -2.50 -16.63
CA THR A 695 11.64 -3.29 -17.87
C THR A 695 11.37 -2.42 -19.10
N ASP A 696 11.91 -2.84 -20.23
CA ASP A 696 11.78 -2.18 -21.55
C ASP A 696 11.06 -3.05 -22.59
N ASP A 697 10.71 -4.29 -22.25
CA ASP A 697 10.04 -5.26 -23.12
C ASP A 697 8.55 -5.53 -22.77
N ILE A 698 8.10 -5.06 -21.60
CA ILE A 698 6.69 -5.17 -21.17
C ILE A 698 5.95 -3.88 -21.54
N VAL A 699 5.14 -3.97 -22.59
CA VAL A 699 4.57 -2.80 -23.28
C VAL A 699 3.04 -2.71 -23.26
N THR A 700 2.36 -3.58 -22.50
CA THR A 700 0.88 -3.59 -22.44
C THR A 700 0.30 -2.35 -21.76
N SER A 701 1.02 -1.79 -20.78
CA SER A 701 0.65 -0.60 -20.02
C SER A 701 1.36 0.66 -20.53
N ASP A 702 0.79 1.82 -20.22
CA ASP A 702 1.46 3.12 -20.35
C ASP A 702 2.48 3.40 -19.24
N HIS A 703 2.67 2.44 -18.33
CA HIS A 703 3.78 2.37 -17.37
C HIS A 703 4.68 1.16 -17.64
N SER A 704 5.98 1.32 -17.41
CA SER A 704 6.92 0.19 -17.32
C SER A 704 6.95 -0.41 -15.92
N PRO A 705 6.92 -1.75 -15.76
CA PRO A 705 7.17 -2.41 -14.49
C PRO A 705 8.51 -1.99 -13.88
N VAL A 706 8.52 -1.75 -12.56
CA VAL A 706 9.72 -1.41 -11.78
C VAL A 706 10.04 -2.56 -10.83
N PHE A 707 11.32 -2.84 -10.65
CA PHE A 707 11.83 -3.88 -9.77
C PHE A 707 12.93 -3.34 -8.87
N ALA A 708 13.03 -3.87 -7.65
CA ALA A 708 14.17 -3.75 -6.79
C ALA A 708 14.44 -5.09 -6.08
N THR A 709 15.71 -5.41 -5.86
CA THR A 709 16.09 -6.60 -5.08
C THR A 709 16.98 -6.22 -3.93
N PHE A 710 16.78 -6.90 -2.81
CA PHE A 710 17.43 -6.62 -1.54
C PHE A 710 18.06 -7.88 -1.00
N GLU A 711 19.22 -7.70 -0.40
CA GLU A 711 19.80 -8.65 0.53
C GLU A 711 19.54 -8.14 1.95
N VAL A 712 18.95 -8.98 2.78
CA VAL A 712 18.43 -8.60 4.10
C VAL A 712 18.93 -9.57 5.16
N GLY A 713 19.60 -9.04 6.19
CA GLY A 713 20.01 -9.83 7.34
C GLY A 713 18.80 -10.22 8.18
N VAL A 714 18.71 -11.49 8.57
CA VAL A 714 17.62 -12.01 9.40
C VAL A 714 18.14 -12.71 10.64
N THR A 715 17.29 -12.77 11.65
CA THR A 715 17.59 -13.31 12.98
C THR A 715 16.82 -14.61 13.18
N SER A 716 17.48 -15.61 13.76
CA SER A 716 16.86 -16.90 14.05
C SER A 716 15.84 -16.79 15.19
N GLN A 717 14.89 -17.72 15.26
CA GLN A 717 14.04 -17.86 16.45
C GLN A 717 14.92 -18.41 17.58
N PHE A 718 15.39 -17.54 18.46
CA PHE A 718 16.44 -17.91 19.41
C PHE A 718 15.89 -18.88 20.46
N VAL A 719 16.52 -20.04 20.58
CA VAL A 719 16.32 -20.99 21.68
C VAL A 719 17.63 -21.02 22.50
N PRO A 720 17.58 -20.77 23.82
CA PRO A 720 18.80 -20.73 24.62
C PRO A 720 19.58 -22.05 24.55
N LYS A 721 20.88 -21.95 24.20
CA LYS A 721 21.79 -23.10 24.03
C LYS A 721 22.11 -23.85 25.35
N LYS A 722 21.85 -23.22 26.49
CA LYS A 722 22.03 -23.80 27.83
C LYS A 722 20.71 -23.78 28.58
N ALA A 723 20.35 -24.91 29.20
CA ALA A 723 19.22 -24.97 30.14
C ALA A 723 19.43 -23.97 31.30
N PRO A 724 18.36 -23.39 31.86
CA PRO A 724 18.48 -22.52 33.03
C PRO A 724 19.22 -23.28 34.13
N SER A 725 20.40 -22.80 34.55
CA SER A 725 21.11 -23.41 35.66
C SER A 725 20.35 -23.12 36.97
N SER A 726 20.38 -24.06 37.91
CA SER A 726 19.59 -24.04 39.14
C SER A 726 20.09 -23.06 40.22
N GLY A 727 20.77 -21.98 39.84
CA GLY A 727 21.26 -20.91 40.72
C GLY A 727 20.77 -19.54 40.26
N PRO A 728 20.99 -18.45 41.03
CA PRO A 728 20.71 -17.10 40.58
C PRO A 728 21.67 -16.75 39.43
N GLU A 729 21.28 -17.02 38.18
CA GLU A 729 22.07 -16.62 37.01
C GLU A 729 22.20 -15.09 37.00
N PRO A 730 23.41 -14.53 36.77
CA PRO A 730 23.52 -13.11 36.48
C PRO A 730 22.71 -12.81 35.22
N LEU A 731 21.63 -12.07 35.37
CA LEU A 731 20.78 -11.70 34.24
C LEU A 731 21.49 -10.64 33.41
N ALA A 732 21.37 -10.76 32.08
CA ALA A 732 21.67 -9.60 31.25
C ALA A 732 20.75 -8.44 31.66
N CYS A 733 21.26 -7.22 31.59
CA CYS A 733 20.46 -6.05 31.91
C CYS A 733 20.87 -4.85 31.07
N ILE A 734 19.89 -3.99 30.81
CA ILE A 734 20.05 -2.71 30.13
C ILE A 734 19.89 -1.63 31.17
N GLU A 735 20.94 -0.82 31.35
CA GLU A 735 21.01 0.23 32.35
C GLU A 735 21.29 1.58 31.67
N TRP A 736 20.85 2.65 32.34
CA TRP A 736 20.92 4.01 31.83
C TRP A 736 21.63 4.90 32.85
N GLU A 737 22.48 5.81 32.38
CA GLU A 737 23.06 6.84 33.24
C GLU A 737 22.23 8.14 33.18
N SER A 738 21.82 8.53 31.98
CA SER A 738 20.93 9.67 31.74
C SER A 738 20.28 9.63 30.37
N ILE A 739 19.14 10.30 30.23
CA ILE A 739 18.48 10.59 28.95
C ILE A 739 18.10 12.07 28.92
N GLU A 740 18.38 12.73 27.79
CA GLU A 740 17.92 14.08 27.46
C GLU A 740 17.10 14.03 26.18
N VAL A 741 15.96 14.72 26.19
CA VAL A 741 15.00 14.75 25.09
C VAL A 741 14.68 16.21 24.79
N ILE A 742 14.64 16.58 23.51
CA ILE A 742 14.09 17.85 23.05
C ILE A 742 12.85 17.53 22.24
N VAL A 743 11.68 18.06 22.61
CA VAL A 743 10.42 17.87 21.89
C VAL A 743 9.85 19.21 21.42
N LYS A 744 9.29 19.23 20.22
CA LYS A 744 8.56 20.36 19.66
C LYS A 744 7.14 20.37 20.25
N THR A 745 6.89 21.30 21.14
CA THR A 745 5.60 21.43 21.84
C THR A 745 5.43 22.82 22.44
N ALA A 746 4.19 23.28 22.51
CA ALA A 746 3.81 24.45 23.32
C ALA A 746 3.46 24.07 24.77
N SER A 747 3.22 22.78 25.03
CA SER A 747 2.94 22.26 26.36
C SER A 747 4.19 22.29 27.24
N ARG A 748 3.99 22.45 28.55
CA ARG A 748 5.04 22.35 29.58
C ARG A 748 4.79 21.19 30.55
N SER A 749 3.88 20.28 30.19
CA SER A 749 3.56 19.10 31.00
C SER A 749 4.78 18.21 31.18
N LYS A 750 4.85 17.56 32.35
CA LYS A 750 5.84 16.51 32.62
C LYS A 750 5.66 15.34 31.65
N CYS A 751 6.74 14.63 31.40
CA CYS A 751 6.76 13.45 30.53
C CYS A 751 7.37 12.24 31.22
N TYR A 752 7.02 11.06 30.73
CA TYR A 752 7.67 9.78 31.00
C TYR A 752 8.02 9.07 29.69
N ILE A 753 8.86 8.04 29.76
CA ILE A 753 9.31 7.23 28.62
C ILE A 753 8.72 5.83 28.78
N GLU A 754 8.10 5.31 27.71
CA GLU A 754 7.78 3.89 27.59
C GLU A 754 8.84 3.16 26.77
N PHE A 755 9.28 2.00 27.26
CA PHE A 755 10.26 1.13 26.63
C PHE A 755 9.58 -0.15 26.15
N HIS A 756 9.69 -0.42 24.85
CA HIS A 756 9.09 -1.56 24.16
C HIS A 756 10.16 -2.35 23.42
N SER A 757 10.13 -3.68 23.48
CA SER A 757 11.00 -4.55 22.68
C SER A 757 10.50 -5.99 22.72
N TYR A 758 10.79 -6.77 21.68
CA TYR A 758 10.57 -8.22 21.68
C TYR A 758 11.45 -8.96 22.68
N CYS A 759 12.54 -8.32 23.15
CA CYS A 759 13.41 -8.91 24.14
C CYS A 759 12.95 -8.71 25.58
N LEU A 760 11.77 -8.14 25.83
CA LEU A 760 11.24 -7.90 27.17
C LEU A 760 9.97 -8.74 27.38
N GLU A 761 9.82 -9.32 28.58
CA GLU A 761 8.66 -10.13 28.97
C GLU A 761 7.37 -9.29 29.15
N ALA A 762 7.51 -8.08 29.69
CA ALA A 762 6.39 -7.18 29.95
C ALA A 762 6.03 -6.34 28.72
N GLU A 763 4.73 -6.06 28.51
CA GLU A 763 4.24 -5.33 27.32
C GLU A 763 4.86 -3.94 27.14
N ALA A 764 5.13 -3.21 28.24
CA ALA A 764 5.88 -1.96 28.23
C ALA A 764 6.46 -1.66 29.62
N GLN A 765 7.74 -1.29 29.70
CA GLN A 765 8.31 -0.74 30.95
C GLN A 765 8.28 0.79 30.90
N ARG A 766 8.13 1.44 32.06
CA ARG A 766 8.00 2.92 32.15
C ARG A 766 9.09 3.52 33.00
N SER A 767 9.56 4.70 32.61
CA SER A 767 10.34 5.58 33.50
C SER A 767 9.46 6.27 34.53
N GLY A 768 10.10 6.88 35.54
CA GLY A 768 9.49 7.98 36.28
C GLY A 768 9.38 9.25 35.42
N GLU A 769 8.86 10.32 36.01
CA GLU A 769 8.76 11.63 35.36
C GLU A 769 10.14 12.25 35.10
N ASN A 770 10.21 13.15 34.12
CA ASN A 770 11.44 13.90 33.87
C ASN A 770 11.85 14.72 35.10
N THR A 771 13.11 14.59 35.47
CA THR A 771 13.74 15.25 36.62
C THR A 771 14.03 16.73 36.38
N SER A 772 14.26 17.13 35.14
CA SER A 772 14.52 18.53 34.75
C SER A 772 13.73 18.89 33.48
N GLN A 773 13.42 20.17 33.33
CA GLN A 773 12.92 20.72 32.07
C GLN A 773 13.28 22.19 31.88
N SER A 774 13.58 22.60 30.64
CA SER A 774 13.79 24.00 30.25
C SER A 774 13.11 24.28 28.91
N CYS A 775 12.72 25.54 28.70
CA CYS A 775 12.11 26.03 27.46
C CYS A 775 12.84 27.30 27.04
N ASP A 776 14.10 27.11 26.65
CA ASP A 776 15.00 28.21 26.27
C ASP A 776 14.64 28.76 24.87
N ILE A 777 14.07 27.90 24.02
CA ILE A 777 13.62 28.23 22.67
C ILE A 777 12.09 28.07 22.62
N PRO A 778 11.33 29.11 22.23
CA PRO A 778 9.88 29.02 22.08
C PRO A 778 9.46 27.87 21.16
N GLY A 779 8.50 27.05 21.60
CA GLY A 779 8.00 25.90 20.87
C GLY A 779 8.83 24.63 21.02
N PHE A 780 9.91 24.65 21.81
CA PHE A 780 10.71 23.48 22.15
C PHE A 780 10.84 23.32 23.67
N LEU A 781 10.68 22.09 24.15
CA LEU A 781 10.83 21.72 25.54
C LEU A 781 11.98 20.71 25.66
N ARG A 782 13.01 21.07 26.42
CA ARG A 782 14.09 20.17 26.81
C ARG A 782 13.69 19.47 28.10
N LEU A 783 13.87 18.16 28.15
CA LEU A 783 13.48 17.27 29.25
C LEU A 783 14.67 16.37 29.62
N GLY A 784 14.92 16.14 30.91
CA GLY A 784 16.03 15.30 31.36
C GLY A 784 15.62 14.27 32.41
N TRP A 785 16.18 13.06 32.30
CA TRP A 785 16.04 11.96 33.24
C TRP A 785 17.40 11.52 33.78
N SER A 786 17.52 11.50 35.11
CA SER A 786 18.64 10.84 35.80
C SER A 786 18.46 9.32 35.88
N ALA A 787 19.54 8.55 36.04
CA ALA A 787 19.52 7.10 36.26
C ALA A 787 18.47 6.61 37.27
N LYS A 788 18.25 7.33 38.38
CA LYS A 788 17.30 6.94 39.44
C LYS A 788 15.83 6.87 38.98
N HIS A 789 15.51 7.53 37.88
CA HIS A 789 14.15 7.61 37.33
C HIS A 789 14.00 6.75 36.06
N LEU A 790 15.04 6.02 35.67
CA LEU A 790 15.03 5.14 34.51
C LEU A 790 15.01 3.68 34.98
N PRO A 791 14.21 2.80 34.36
CA PRO A 791 14.12 1.40 34.76
C PRO A 791 15.36 0.62 34.30
N VAL A 792 15.77 -0.37 35.09
CA VAL A 792 16.68 -1.40 34.59
C VAL A 792 15.86 -2.40 33.80
N LEU A 793 16.12 -2.52 32.50
CA LEU A 793 15.40 -3.49 31.66
C LEU A 793 16.10 -4.84 31.74
N ASN A 794 15.32 -5.91 31.92
CA ASN A 794 15.82 -7.28 32.00
C ASN A 794 15.38 -8.05 30.75
N PRO A 795 16.29 -8.30 29.79
CA PRO A 795 15.95 -9.07 28.63
C PRO A 795 15.61 -10.53 28.96
N ILE A 796 14.73 -11.13 28.15
CA ILE A 796 14.28 -12.52 28.30
C ILE A 796 15.40 -13.55 28.11
N LEU A 797 16.45 -13.19 27.36
CA LEU A 797 17.58 -14.06 27.07
C LEU A 797 18.88 -13.28 27.26
N PRO A 798 19.89 -13.88 27.93
CA PRO A 798 21.12 -13.19 28.28
C PRO A 798 22.23 -13.37 27.25
N ASP A 799 21.97 -14.00 26.11
CA ASP A 799 22.99 -14.33 25.12
C ASP A 799 23.41 -13.11 24.28
N LEU A 800 24.73 -12.91 24.11
CA LEU A 800 25.29 -11.78 23.35
C LEU A 800 24.76 -11.76 21.90
N GLU A 801 24.71 -12.93 21.28
CA GLU A 801 24.21 -13.15 19.92
C GLU A 801 22.76 -12.68 19.78
N TYR A 802 21.90 -13.05 20.73
CA TYR A 802 20.51 -12.64 20.76
C TYR A 802 20.37 -11.13 20.96
N LEU A 803 21.02 -10.59 21.99
CA LEU A 803 20.90 -9.17 22.37
C LEU A 803 21.50 -8.23 21.34
N GLY A 804 22.56 -8.64 20.65
CA GLY A 804 23.18 -7.88 19.56
C GLY A 804 22.28 -7.69 18.34
N ASP A 805 21.13 -8.37 18.28
CA ASP A 805 20.14 -8.25 17.22
C ASP A 805 18.84 -7.58 17.66
N GLN A 806 18.75 -7.11 18.91
CA GLN A 806 17.55 -6.49 19.44
C GLN A 806 17.55 -4.97 19.25
N HIS A 807 16.34 -4.42 19.30
CA HIS A 807 16.08 -2.99 19.26
C HIS A 807 15.13 -2.59 20.39
N LEU A 808 15.31 -1.38 20.90
CA LEU A 808 14.39 -0.75 21.84
C LEU A 808 13.59 0.32 21.13
N LEU A 809 12.26 0.21 21.18
CA LEU A 809 11.33 1.23 20.75
C LEU A 809 10.94 2.08 21.95
N LEU A 810 11.17 3.39 21.86
CA LEU A 810 10.90 4.35 22.95
C LEU A 810 9.81 5.32 22.52
N SER A 811 8.88 5.63 23.41
CA SER A 811 7.83 6.65 23.22
C SER A 811 7.83 7.63 24.39
N ILE A 812 7.91 8.93 24.07
CA ILE A 812 7.92 10.01 25.06
C ILE A 812 6.48 10.48 25.23
N LYS A 813 5.90 10.27 26.41
CA LYS A 813 4.48 10.53 26.66
C LYS A 813 4.26 11.61 27.71
N GLY A 814 3.26 12.45 27.49
CA GLY A 814 2.79 13.38 28.52
C GLY A 814 2.17 12.66 29.69
N VAL A 815 2.47 13.08 30.92
CA VAL A 815 1.86 12.51 32.13
C VAL A 815 0.35 12.73 32.16
N GLU A 816 -0.10 13.92 31.76
CA GLU A 816 -1.52 14.31 31.78
C GLU A 816 -2.28 13.80 30.55
N SER A 817 -1.72 14.01 29.35
CA SER A 817 -2.40 13.63 28.10
C SER A 817 -2.33 12.14 27.80
N CYS A 818 -1.31 11.44 28.32
CA CYS A 818 -0.94 10.07 27.91
C CYS A 818 -0.65 9.92 26.41
N GLU A 819 -0.56 11.04 25.68
CA GLU A 819 -0.25 11.07 24.25
C GLU A 819 1.26 11.09 24.02
N SER A 820 1.69 10.47 22.92
CA SER A 820 3.08 10.49 22.48
C SER A 820 3.43 11.83 21.86
N TYR A 821 4.52 12.44 22.33
CA TYR A 821 5.17 13.58 21.70
C TYR A 821 6.19 13.16 20.64
N GLY A 822 6.56 11.89 20.61
CA GLY A 822 7.54 11.35 19.69
C GLY A 822 8.00 9.95 20.06
N GLU A 823 8.33 9.18 19.03
CA GLU A 823 8.84 7.82 19.13
C GLU A 823 10.17 7.66 18.40
N CYS A 824 11.00 6.72 18.86
CA CYS A 824 12.26 6.38 18.20
C CYS A 824 12.64 4.91 18.40
N CYS A 825 13.70 4.49 17.72
CA CYS A 825 14.27 3.15 17.78
C CYS A 825 15.77 3.23 18.07
N ILE A 826 16.28 2.41 18.99
CA ILE A 826 17.69 2.30 19.38
C ILE A 826 18.15 0.85 19.18
N ALA A 827 19.29 0.67 18.52
CA ALA A 827 19.93 -0.63 18.42
C ALA A 827 20.67 -0.99 19.73
N VAL A 828 20.53 -2.24 20.17
CA VAL A 828 21.16 -2.71 21.41
C VAL A 828 22.65 -3.03 21.19
N ARG A 829 23.03 -3.48 19.99
CA ARG A 829 24.37 -3.98 19.66
C ARG A 829 25.52 -3.07 20.10
N SER A 830 25.53 -1.83 19.63
CA SER A 830 26.61 -0.87 19.92
C SER A 830 26.64 -0.41 21.38
N MET A 831 25.63 -0.77 22.18
CA MET A 831 25.53 -0.43 23.60
C MET A 831 26.01 -1.57 24.52
N ILE A 832 26.41 -2.70 23.96
CA ILE A 832 26.90 -3.85 24.73
C ILE A 832 28.32 -3.62 25.21
N GLY A 833 28.50 -3.66 26.54
CA GLY A 833 29.80 -3.42 27.15
C GLY A 833 29.73 -3.13 28.64
N SER A 834 30.90 -3.02 29.27
CA SER A 834 31.01 -2.66 30.70
C SER A 834 30.87 -1.16 30.97
N MET A 835 31.12 -0.32 29.94
CA MET A 835 31.03 1.13 30.03
C MET A 835 29.81 1.64 29.27
N ALA A 836 29.14 2.66 29.80
CA ALA A 836 28.04 3.32 29.10
C ALA A 836 28.53 3.93 27.79
N GLN A 837 27.75 3.67 26.75
CA GLN A 837 27.92 4.23 25.42
C GLN A 837 26.86 5.30 25.20
N GLN A 838 27.23 6.34 24.47
CA GLN A 838 26.29 7.38 24.11
C GLN A 838 25.48 6.95 22.90
N PHE A 839 24.18 7.23 22.92
CA PHE A 839 23.31 7.14 21.75
C PHE A 839 22.69 8.51 21.44
N GLU A 840 22.37 8.74 20.17
CA GLU A 840 21.64 9.90 19.69
C GLU A 840 20.70 9.49 18.56
N THR A 841 19.46 9.98 18.59
CA THR A 841 18.43 9.65 17.59
C THR A 841 17.37 10.74 17.50
N PHE A 842 16.52 10.64 16.48
CA PHE A 842 15.42 11.57 16.22
C PHE A 842 14.09 10.98 16.68
N LEU A 843 13.18 11.86 17.08
CA LEU A 843 11.82 11.51 17.46
C LEU A 843 10.88 11.76 16.29
N PHE A 844 9.97 10.83 16.09
CA PHE A 844 8.97 10.90 15.03
C PHE A 844 7.58 10.74 15.63
N HIS A 845 6.60 11.46 15.09
CA HIS A 845 5.20 11.22 15.39
C HIS A 845 4.36 11.56 14.16
N ARG A 846 3.48 10.64 13.74
CA ARG A 846 2.59 10.80 12.58
C ARG A 846 3.32 11.19 11.28
N GLY A 847 4.54 10.69 11.09
CA GLY A 847 5.36 10.94 9.91
C GLY A 847 6.09 12.28 9.90
N GLU A 848 6.08 13.02 11.00
CA GLU A 848 6.82 14.27 11.19
C GLU A 848 7.97 14.07 12.19
N GLU A 849 9.06 14.81 12.01
CA GLU A 849 10.11 14.91 13.04
C GLU A 849 9.62 15.84 14.15
N THR A 850 9.53 15.32 15.37
CA THR A 850 9.03 16.06 16.54
C THR A 850 10.11 16.42 17.55
N GLY A 851 11.35 15.99 17.33
CA GLY A 851 12.42 16.27 18.27
C GLY A 851 13.64 15.35 18.15
N SER A 852 14.47 15.35 19.18
CA SER A 852 15.64 14.48 19.29
C SER A 852 15.80 13.93 20.70
N MET A 853 16.54 12.83 20.81
CA MET A 853 16.87 12.19 22.06
C MET A 853 18.32 11.73 22.07
N ARG A 854 19.01 11.96 23.18
CA ARG A 854 20.34 11.45 23.45
C ARG A 854 20.44 10.90 24.86
N GLY A 855 21.37 9.99 25.09
CA GLY A 855 21.56 9.43 26.42
C GLY A 855 22.76 8.52 26.50
N TRP A 856 22.95 7.96 27.68
CA TRP A 856 24.04 7.05 28.01
C TRP A 856 23.46 5.73 28.50
N MET A 857 23.77 4.65 27.79
CA MET A 857 23.21 3.31 28.01
C MET A 857 24.33 2.28 28.05
N LYS A 858 24.20 1.26 28.90
CA LYS A 858 25.06 0.07 28.86
C LYS A 858 24.22 -1.19 28.92
N VAL A 859 24.65 -2.20 28.17
CA VAL A 859 24.04 -3.53 28.18
C VAL A 859 25.07 -4.50 28.72
N ARG A 860 24.78 -5.05 29.90
CA ARG A 860 25.65 -6.04 30.54
C ARG A 860 25.22 -7.43 30.11
N VAL A 861 26.18 -8.21 29.64
CA VAL A 861 26.02 -9.60 29.21
C VAL A 861 26.97 -10.49 30.01
N PRO A 862 26.51 -11.60 30.63
CA PRO A 862 27.38 -12.51 31.36
C PRO A 862 28.50 -13.09 30.50
N LYS A 863 29.74 -13.14 31.01
CA LYS A 863 30.93 -13.54 30.24
C LYS A 863 30.81 -14.93 29.59
N ASP A 864 30.10 -15.86 30.25
CA ASP A 864 29.88 -17.23 29.78
C ASP A 864 28.79 -17.34 28.70
N ARG A 865 28.17 -16.20 28.34
CA ARG A 865 27.14 -16.02 27.31
C ARG A 865 27.62 -15.17 26.12
N HIS A 866 28.94 -14.95 25.99
CA HIS A 866 29.56 -14.13 24.92
C HIS A 866 29.81 -14.90 23.62
N SER A 867 29.32 -16.13 23.49
CA SER A 867 29.48 -16.88 22.25
C SER A 867 28.68 -16.22 21.12
N THR A 868 29.32 -15.99 19.98
CA THR A 868 28.71 -15.45 18.77
C THR A 868 29.02 -16.38 17.59
N ARG A 869 28.04 -16.61 16.71
CA ARG A 869 28.31 -17.22 15.40
C ARG A 869 28.93 -16.21 14.44
N GLU A 870 29.67 -16.70 13.45
CA GLU A 870 30.08 -15.91 12.29
C GLU A 870 28.84 -15.61 11.43
N ARG A 871 28.64 -14.35 11.01
CA ARG A 871 27.56 -13.98 10.10
C ARG A 871 28.03 -14.06 8.66
N LEU A 872 27.22 -14.67 7.79
CA LEU A 872 27.56 -14.95 6.39
C LEU A 872 27.65 -13.72 5.49
N TYR A 873 27.44 -12.52 6.03
CA TYR A 873 27.61 -11.25 5.33
C TYR A 873 28.75 -10.38 5.88
N GLU A 874 29.26 -10.65 7.09
CA GLU A 874 30.31 -9.82 7.73
C GLU A 874 31.69 -9.99 7.07
N TRP A 875 31.91 -11.09 6.36
CA TRP A 875 33.15 -11.33 5.60
C TRP A 875 33.27 -10.44 4.34
N ILE A 876 32.19 -9.77 3.91
CA ILE A 876 32.22 -8.79 2.81
C ILE A 876 32.32 -7.39 3.42
N SER A 877 33.36 -6.65 3.03
CA SER A 877 33.66 -5.30 3.53
C SER A 877 33.98 -4.35 2.38
N PHE A 878 34.08 -3.06 2.69
CA PHE A 878 34.54 -2.04 1.74
C PHE A 878 35.94 -1.55 2.14
N GLU A 879 36.69 -1.03 1.18
CA GLU A 879 37.93 -0.30 1.44
C GLU A 879 37.68 0.84 2.45
N GLU A 880 38.44 0.85 3.56
CA GLU A 880 38.46 1.99 4.48
C GLU A 880 39.31 3.11 3.85
N GLU A 881 38.86 4.36 3.94
CA GLU A 881 39.70 5.51 3.62
C GLU A 881 40.81 5.56 4.68
N ASP A 882 41.99 5.03 4.37
CA ASP A 882 43.17 5.11 5.23
C ASP A 882 43.53 6.60 5.45
N ASP A 883 43.18 7.15 6.62
CA ASP A 883 43.94 8.25 7.22
C ASP A 883 45.30 7.66 7.67
N ASP A 884 46.34 7.94 6.89
CA ASP A 884 47.78 7.79 7.15
C ASP A 884 48.26 6.49 7.85
N ALA A 885 48.78 5.55 7.06
CA ALA A 885 49.59 4.44 7.56
C ALA A 885 50.88 4.23 6.73
N GLU A 886 51.88 5.08 6.99
CA GLU A 886 53.28 4.62 7.08
C GLU A 886 53.63 4.56 8.57
N LEU A 887 54.23 3.44 9.00
CA LEU A 887 54.74 3.09 10.35
C LEU A 887 53.80 2.30 11.27
N ALA A 888 53.80 0.97 11.13
CA ALA A 888 54.21 0.06 12.21
C ALA A 888 54.11 -1.40 11.71
N ALA A 889 55.26 -2.00 11.40
CA ALA A 889 55.40 -3.45 11.35
C ALA A 889 55.61 -3.98 12.78
N ASP A 890 55.12 -5.21 13.02
CA ASP A 890 55.30 -6.07 14.19
C ASP A 890 54.42 -5.83 15.44
N ALA A 891 53.23 -6.45 15.44
CA ALA A 891 52.66 -7.14 16.62
C ALA A 891 51.54 -8.12 16.18
N PRO A 892 51.42 -9.32 16.79
CA PRO A 892 50.32 -10.24 16.50
C PRO A 892 49.10 -9.86 17.36
N THR A 893 48.01 -9.41 16.73
CA THR A 893 46.76 -9.09 17.45
C THR A 893 45.56 -9.87 16.92
N CYS A 894 44.86 -10.47 17.89
CA CYS A 894 43.53 -11.09 17.83
C CYS A 894 42.50 -10.20 17.07
N PRO A 895 41.59 -10.76 16.27
CA PRO A 895 40.64 -9.96 15.49
C PRO A 895 39.63 -9.27 16.42
N LYS A 896 39.62 -7.94 16.40
CA LYS A 896 38.50 -7.12 16.91
C LYS A 896 37.41 -7.05 15.84
N PRO A 897 36.10 -7.08 16.19
CA PRO A 897 35.03 -6.86 15.23
C PRO A 897 35.10 -5.45 14.64
N LEU A 898 34.97 -5.35 13.32
CA LEU A 898 35.02 -4.10 12.56
C LEU A 898 33.72 -3.31 12.76
N LEU A 899 33.84 -2.11 13.32
CA LEU A 899 32.78 -1.14 13.52
C LEU A 899 32.67 -0.22 12.29
N GLN A 900 31.62 -0.39 11.51
CA GLN A 900 31.30 0.53 10.42
C GLN A 900 30.63 1.78 11.02
N ARG A 901 31.35 2.90 11.09
CA ARG A 901 30.71 4.23 11.18
C ARG A 901 30.06 4.52 9.83
N LEU A 902 28.77 4.20 9.69
CA LEU A 902 27.95 4.76 8.62
C LEU A 902 27.82 6.27 8.87
N ARG A 903 28.71 7.06 8.27
CA ARG A 903 28.50 8.50 8.12
C ARG A 903 27.37 8.71 7.12
N TYR A 904 26.30 9.35 7.57
CA TYR A 904 25.28 9.91 6.69
C TYR A 904 25.94 10.97 5.78
N PRO A 905 25.61 11.06 4.48
CA PRO A 905 26.18 12.05 3.60
C PRO A 905 25.61 13.43 3.94
N GLY A 906 26.50 14.37 4.22
CA GLY A 906 26.19 15.78 4.41
C GLY A 906 27.04 16.41 5.50
N TRP A 907 28.25 16.85 5.14
CA TRP A 907 28.83 18.17 5.45
C TRP A 907 30.33 18.17 5.11
N ALA A 908 30.69 18.94 4.10
CA ALA A 908 32.07 19.36 3.87
C ALA A 908 32.37 20.53 4.83
N GLN A 909 33.31 20.36 5.76
CA GLN A 909 33.84 21.47 6.56
C GLN A 909 35.10 22.05 5.89
N PRO A 910 35.23 23.39 5.80
CA PRO A 910 36.45 24.04 5.31
C PRO A 910 37.55 24.02 6.39
N ARG A 911 38.76 23.62 6.01
CA ARG A 911 39.96 23.64 6.86
C ARG A 911 40.48 25.08 7.00
N HIS A 912 40.52 25.63 8.23
CA HIS A 912 41.41 26.74 8.57
C HIS A 912 42.29 26.35 9.76
N LYS A 913 43.62 26.33 9.55
CA LYS A 913 44.65 26.28 10.60
C LYS A 913 44.98 27.71 11.05
N PRO A 914 45.26 27.97 12.33
CA PRO A 914 45.86 29.23 12.78
C PRO A 914 47.39 29.12 12.74
N GLN A 915 48.07 30.14 12.22
CA GLN A 915 49.51 30.35 12.38
C GLN A 915 49.74 31.76 12.94
N LEU A 916 50.60 31.84 13.95
CA LEU A 916 50.99 33.04 14.69
C LEU A 916 52.33 33.60 14.19
N TRP A 917 52.44 34.94 14.32
CA TRP A 917 53.61 35.84 14.32
C TRP A 917 54.17 36.44 13.02
N GLY A 918 54.29 37.79 13.05
CA GLY A 918 55.48 38.50 12.57
C GLY A 918 55.26 39.74 11.70
N ASP A 919 55.21 40.92 12.33
CA ASP A 919 55.51 42.30 11.89
C ASP A 919 55.89 42.63 10.43
N ALA A 920 55.22 43.63 9.83
CA ALA A 920 55.80 44.86 9.24
C ALA A 920 54.80 45.62 8.30
N GLU A 921 54.63 46.92 8.57
CA GLU A 921 53.95 47.96 7.76
C GLU A 921 54.87 48.55 6.63
N PRO A 922 54.48 49.53 5.77
CA PRO A 922 53.16 49.92 5.22
C PRO A 922 53.16 50.33 3.69
N SER A 923 51.97 50.26 3.04
CA SER A 923 51.40 51.18 1.98
C SER A 923 52.18 51.47 0.65
N PRO A 924 51.64 52.19 -0.39
CA PRO A 924 50.25 52.54 -0.79
C PRO A 924 49.90 52.43 -2.33
N VAL A 925 48.59 52.30 -2.63
CA VAL A 925 47.73 53.11 -3.57
C VAL A 925 47.86 53.01 -5.12
N VAL A 926 46.67 53.22 -5.75
CA VAL A 926 46.31 53.69 -7.13
C VAL A 926 45.68 52.60 -8.02
N LEU A 927 44.34 52.50 -8.11
CA LEU A 927 43.36 53.20 -9.01
C LEU A 927 43.56 52.81 -10.50
N CYS A 928 42.56 52.56 -11.35
CA CYS A 928 41.17 53.01 -11.40
C CYS A 928 40.38 52.28 -12.53
N ARG A 929 39.06 52.09 -12.28
CA ARG A 929 37.88 52.33 -13.17
C ARG A 929 37.76 51.64 -14.54
N SER A 930 36.63 50.94 -14.76
CA SER A 930 35.36 51.54 -15.26
C SER A 930 34.17 50.54 -15.32
N ARG A 931 33.01 51.01 -14.85
CA ARG A 931 31.63 50.43 -14.81
C ARG A 931 30.82 50.82 -16.08
N PRO A 932 29.47 50.66 -16.20
CA PRO A 932 28.54 49.51 -16.07
C PRO A 932 27.39 49.52 -17.15
N HIS A 933 26.42 48.59 -17.08
CA HIS A 933 24.96 48.75 -17.36
C HIS A 933 24.22 47.45 -16.90
N SER A 934 23.51 47.36 -15.75
CA SER A 934 22.09 47.69 -15.39
C SER A 934 21.04 46.83 -16.14
N LEU A 935 20.26 45.88 -15.57
CA LEU A 935 19.17 45.87 -14.54
C LEU A 935 18.70 44.40 -14.28
N PRO A 936 17.73 44.05 -13.39
CA PRO A 936 17.38 44.49 -12.03
C PRO A 936 17.32 43.32 -10.99
N GLU A 937 17.26 43.67 -9.69
CA GLU A 937 17.24 42.79 -8.50
C GLU A 937 15.88 42.07 -8.21
N PRO A 938 15.90 40.94 -7.47
CA PRO A 938 14.78 40.46 -6.66
C PRO A 938 14.89 40.89 -5.18
N VAL A 939 13.75 41.22 -4.57
CA VAL A 939 13.62 41.65 -3.17
C VAL A 939 13.19 40.49 -2.25
N ALA A 940 13.92 40.37 -1.12
CA ALA A 940 13.61 39.70 0.17
C ALA A 940 13.35 38.18 0.17
N GLY A 941 14.00 37.34 0.98
CA GLY A 941 14.69 37.56 2.25
C GLY A 941 13.96 36.83 3.39
N TYR A 942 14.05 35.50 3.42
CA TYR A 942 13.66 34.69 4.59
C TYR A 942 14.76 33.65 4.88
N THR A 943 15.67 34.02 5.77
CA THR A 943 16.62 33.11 6.43
C THR A 943 15.92 32.42 7.59
N ASN A 944 15.80 31.10 7.51
CA ASN A 944 15.30 30.22 8.56
C ASN A 944 16.36 30.05 9.66
N PRO A 945 16.10 30.41 10.93
CA PRO A 945 17.07 30.24 12.02
C PRO A 945 16.83 28.89 12.72
N ALA A 946 17.50 27.83 12.26
CA ALA A 946 17.50 26.54 12.96
C ALA A 946 18.83 25.78 12.86
N TYR A 947 19.92 26.45 12.48
CA TYR A 947 21.26 25.87 12.54
C TYR A 947 22.19 26.88 13.21
N PHE A 948 23.12 26.36 14.03
CA PHE A 948 24.11 27.04 14.88
C PHE A 948 23.67 27.44 16.29
N ILE A 949 23.60 26.48 17.21
CA ILE A 949 24.13 26.68 18.58
C ILE A 949 24.71 25.35 19.05
N PHE A 950 26.04 25.21 19.04
CA PHE A 950 26.86 24.55 20.08
C PHE A 950 28.33 24.54 19.64
N GLU A 951 29.02 25.65 19.87
CA GLU A 951 30.43 25.63 20.25
C GLU A 951 30.75 26.91 21.04
N GLY A 952 31.15 26.72 22.30
CA GLY A 952 31.91 27.69 23.10
C GLY A 952 31.18 28.92 23.62
N VAL A 953 31.00 29.00 24.94
CA VAL A 953 30.99 30.28 25.67
C VAL A 953 32.17 30.18 26.67
N PRO A 954 32.98 31.24 26.81
CA PRO A 954 34.41 31.18 27.13
C PRO A 954 34.81 30.59 28.48
#